data_AF-A0A1A8RCV9-F1
#
_entry.id   AF-A0A1A8RCV9-F1
#
_cell.length_a   1.000
_cell.length_b   1.000
_cell.length_c   1.000
_cell.angle_alpha   90.00
_cell.angle_beta   90.00
_cell.angle_gamma   90.00
#
_symmetry.space_group_name_H-M   'P 1'
#
loop_
_entity.id
_entity.type
_entity.pdbx_description
1 polymer ?
#
loop_
_entity_poly.entity_id
_entity_poly.type
_entity_poly.pdbx_seq_one_letter_code
_entity_poly.pdbx_strand_id
1 'polypeptide(L)'
;MAAVLPLLLLVLVLAGVLPEVQGSGYLSGYRLRSRLQRDRHVRNVRPNIILILTDDQDLELGSMQAMNKTRQIMEKGGTHFSNAFSTTPMCCPSRSSILTGKYVHNHNTYTNNENCSSPSWQVHHEPHTFAVHLNSSGYRTAFFGKYLNEYSGSYVPPGWKEWVALVKNSRFYNYTLCRNGVREKHSSDYPKDYLTDIITNDSINYFRLSKRMYPHRPIMMVLSHVAPHGPEDSAPQYSAAFPNASQHITPSYNYAPNLDKHWILRYTGPMRPVHMQFTNMLQRRRMQTLLSVDDSMEKVYNMLVETGELDNTYLIYTSDHGYHIGQFGLVKGKSMPYEFDIRVPFYVRGPNVEQGAINPHLVLNIDLAPTLLDMAGVEIPAEMDGKSILKLLAAERPMNRFHLNRKSKTWRDSFLVERGKPPHKRADGKEMAQEENFLPKYQRVKDLCQKAEYQTSCQQPGQKWQCVEDPTGKLRLFKCKGMANLFAPRMQAQMASSASTLSLTAGSDSCNCADVDFKTSDFKRKRLLNKNKIKSSKSMSRRRLARSIAFELDGDLYAVDLEQGYRPLGSRNSSWTRDRSRAVGYEDDAEEFSGMEVTARPTSRDKLTPPSSLKVTYRCSILMNDTVKCDGGLYKSLQAWKDHKLHIEHEIETLQTKIKNLREVKGHLKKVRPEECQCSSPSDVLRNKETYQLSAGRMLPLRMPSKLKTQWLQKEQKRRKKLRKFLKRLQNNDTCSMPGLTCFTHDNHHWQTAPFWTMGPFCACTSANNNTYWCLRTINDTHNFLFCEFATGFLEYFDLNTDPYQLINAVSTLDRNALNSMHQQLMVLRGCKGHKQCNLERGGKEKKHFSDYRGQIWEGWVG
;
A
#
# COMPACT_ATOMS: atom_id res chain seq x y z
N MET A 1 0.81 65.34 65.66
CA MET A 1 -0.26 64.46 65.15
C MET A 1 -0.26 64.53 63.62
N ALA A 2 -1.28 64.00 62.95
CA ALA A 2 -1.27 63.71 61.51
C ALA A 2 -1.26 64.93 60.56
N ALA A 3 -0.86 64.63 59.31
CA ALA A 3 -1.41 65.16 58.05
C ALA A 3 -0.95 66.52 57.47
N VAL A 4 -0.61 66.49 56.16
CA VAL A 4 -1.01 67.44 55.08
C VAL A 4 -0.44 68.87 55.13
N LEU A 5 0.16 69.47 54.08
CA LEU A 5 0.67 69.04 52.75
C LEU A 5 1.85 70.01 52.40
N PRO A 6 2.67 69.82 51.34
CA PRO A 6 3.89 70.62 51.15
C PRO A 6 3.66 71.94 50.41
N LEU A 7 4.54 72.91 50.66
CA LEU A 7 4.75 74.07 49.79
C LEU A 7 6.25 74.43 49.75
N LEU A 8 6.74 74.73 48.53
CA LEU A 8 7.94 75.52 48.20
C LEU A 8 9.02 75.73 49.28
N LEU A 9 10.14 75.01 49.14
CA LEU A 9 11.45 75.59 48.76
C LEU A 9 12.32 74.44 48.19
N LEU A 10 12.82 74.57 46.95
CA LEU A 10 14.21 74.91 46.59
C LEU A 10 15.29 73.84 46.90
N VAL A 11 16.14 73.63 45.88
CA VAL A 11 17.58 73.32 45.98
C VAL A 11 18.01 71.90 46.38
N LEU A 12 18.47 71.17 45.35
CA LEU A 12 19.57 70.18 45.33
C LEU A 12 19.51 68.91 46.21
N VAL A 13 18.97 67.82 45.64
CA VAL A 13 19.61 66.49 45.72
C VAL A 13 19.60 65.80 44.34
N LEU A 14 20.77 65.81 43.71
CA LEU A 14 21.31 64.83 42.73
C LEU A 14 20.56 64.48 41.41
N ALA A 15 21.15 65.01 40.32
CA ALA A 15 21.53 64.32 39.07
C ALA A 15 20.46 63.79 38.08
N GLY A 16 20.61 64.14 36.79
CA GLY A 16 19.78 63.60 35.69
C GLY A 16 19.99 64.16 34.27
N VAL A 17 20.64 65.32 34.11
CA VAL A 17 21.20 65.93 32.87
C VAL A 17 20.43 65.73 31.55
N LEU A 18 19.76 66.79 31.09
CA LEU A 18 19.53 67.08 29.66
C LEU A 18 20.70 67.94 29.11
N PRO A 19 20.87 67.99 27.78
CA PRO A 19 20.78 69.30 27.12
C PRO A 19 19.92 69.29 25.83
N GLU A 20 19.92 70.41 25.12
CA GLU A 20 18.79 70.87 24.30
C GLU A 20 18.81 70.56 22.79
N VAL A 21 17.61 70.75 22.24
CA VAL A 21 17.20 70.80 20.83
C VAL A 21 18.07 71.72 19.96
N GLN A 22 18.50 71.21 18.81
CA GLN A 22 18.37 71.89 17.50
C GLN A 22 18.23 70.81 16.42
N GLY A 23 17.46 71.08 15.35
CA GLY A 23 16.89 70.02 14.51
C GLY A 23 16.96 70.24 13.00
N SER A 24 16.53 69.22 12.27
CA SER A 24 16.16 69.28 10.86
C SER A 24 14.90 68.44 10.64
N GLY A 25 14.05 68.81 9.68
CA GLY A 25 12.65 68.37 9.64
C GLY A 25 12.21 67.65 8.37
N TYR A 26 10.96 67.16 8.43
CA TYR A 26 10.17 66.57 7.34
C TYR A 26 10.67 65.19 6.84
N LEU A 27 9.80 64.23 6.47
CA LEU A 27 8.35 64.28 6.24
C LEU A 27 7.58 63.28 7.14
N SER A 28 6.64 63.78 7.94
CA SER A 28 5.65 62.93 8.62
C SER A 28 4.48 62.63 7.67
N GLY A 29 4.39 61.40 7.18
CA GLY A 29 3.43 61.00 6.14
C GLY A 29 2.49 59.83 6.48
N TYR A 30 2.73 59.09 7.56
CA TYR A 30 1.97 57.89 7.89
C TYR A 30 0.90 58.14 8.96
N ARG A 31 -0.31 58.52 8.52
CA ARG A 31 -1.50 58.49 9.38
C ARG A 31 -1.82 57.04 9.77
N LEU A 32 -1.59 56.70 11.04
CA LEU A 32 -1.87 55.37 11.60
C LEU A 32 -3.38 55.08 11.59
N ARG A 33 -3.89 54.47 10.51
CA ARG A 33 -5.30 54.07 10.39
C ARG A 33 -5.69 53.15 11.54
N SER A 34 -6.82 53.46 12.19
CA SER A 34 -7.31 52.72 13.35
C SER A 34 -7.64 51.26 13.02
N ARG A 35 -7.60 50.39 14.04
CA ARG A 35 -7.82 48.93 13.89
C ARG A 35 -9.14 48.62 13.18
N LEU A 36 -10.21 49.34 13.53
CA LEU A 36 -11.54 49.27 12.88
C LEU A 36 -11.53 49.65 11.40
N GLN A 37 -10.67 50.60 11.00
CA GLN A 37 -10.55 51.02 9.60
C GLN A 37 -9.71 50.04 8.78
N ARG A 38 -8.76 49.34 9.42
CA ARG A 38 -8.01 48.21 8.84
C ARG A 38 -8.96 47.03 8.59
N ASP A 39 -9.74 46.63 9.59
CA ASP A 39 -10.78 45.60 9.49
C ASP A 39 -11.78 45.87 8.36
N ARG A 40 -12.23 47.12 8.19
CA ARG A 40 -13.18 47.49 7.13
C ARG A 40 -12.59 47.42 5.72
N HIS A 41 -11.28 47.63 5.56
CA HIS A 41 -10.60 47.51 4.27
C HIS A 41 -10.34 46.04 3.90
N VAL A 42 -9.87 45.24 4.87
CA VAL A 42 -9.58 43.81 4.68
C VAL A 42 -10.84 43.02 4.33
N ARG A 43 -12.01 43.40 4.85
CA ARG A 43 -13.30 42.73 4.50
C ARG A 43 -13.77 42.91 3.05
N ASN A 44 -13.22 43.88 2.31
CA ASN A 44 -13.65 44.19 0.94
C ASN A 44 -12.65 43.73 -0.14
N VAL A 45 -11.47 43.22 0.24
CA VAL A 45 -10.46 42.69 -0.68
C VAL A 45 -10.35 41.19 -0.46
N ARG A 46 -10.47 40.40 -1.53
CA ARG A 46 -10.23 38.95 -1.44
C ARG A 46 -8.73 38.69 -1.24
N PRO A 47 -8.32 37.82 -0.31
CA PRO A 47 -6.92 37.56 -0.03
C PRO A 47 -6.26 36.72 -1.14
N ASN A 48 -4.94 36.85 -1.28
CA ASN A 48 -4.16 35.89 -2.05
C ASN A 48 -4.05 34.56 -1.26
N ILE A 49 -3.77 33.46 -1.95
CA ILE A 49 -3.63 32.14 -1.33
C ILE A 49 -2.44 31.41 -1.96
N ILE A 50 -1.45 31.01 -1.17
CA ILE A 50 -0.28 30.27 -1.62
C ILE A 50 -0.20 28.95 -0.84
N LEU A 51 -0.33 27.84 -1.56
CA LEU A 51 -0.19 26.49 -1.03
C LEU A 51 1.19 25.93 -1.40
N ILE A 52 2.05 25.73 -0.41
CA ILE A 52 3.30 25.00 -0.53
C ILE A 52 3.04 23.55 -0.15
N LEU A 53 3.39 22.64 -1.07
CA LEU A 53 3.15 21.22 -0.96
C LEU A 53 4.47 20.46 -1.19
N THR A 54 4.92 19.67 -0.22
CA THR A 54 6.05 18.74 -0.38
C THR A 54 5.59 17.38 -0.92
N ASP A 55 6.53 16.45 -1.11
CA ASP A 55 6.29 15.13 -1.69
C ASP A 55 7.02 14.06 -0.87
N ASP A 56 6.28 13.14 -0.22
CA ASP A 56 6.82 12.16 0.73
C ASP A 56 7.45 12.77 2.02
N GLN A 57 6.88 13.81 2.64
CA GLN A 57 7.41 14.40 3.89
C GLN A 57 6.65 13.94 5.14
N ASP A 58 7.37 13.23 6.02
CA ASP A 58 6.92 12.84 7.35
C ASP A 58 6.79 14.02 8.33
N LEU A 59 6.04 13.82 9.41
CA LEU A 59 6.14 14.65 10.63
C LEU A 59 6.95 13.94 11.74
N GLU A 60 6.82 12.62 11.85
CA GLU A 60 7.34 11.81 12.97
C GLU A 60 8.86 11.52 12.92
N LEU A 61 9.48 11.47 11.73
CA LEU A 61 10.87 10.99 11.59
C LEU A 61 11.90 12.12 11.55
N GLY A 62 11.46 13.35 11.85
CA GLY A 62 12.31 14.51 12.03
C GLY A 62 12.39 15.48 10.84
N SER A 63 11.60 15.29 9.78
CA SER A 63 11.69 16.13 8.57
C SER A 63 11.56 17.64 8.82
N MET A 64 10.68 18.08 9.72
CA MET A 64 10.52 19.52 10.03
C MET A 64 11.70 20.12 10.80
N GLN A 65 12.50 19.29 11.49
CA GLN A 65 13.64 19.72 12.30
C GLN A 65 14.85 20.15 11.43
N ALA A 66 14.85 19.84 10.13
CA ALA A 66 15.78 20.45 9.16
C ALA A 66 15.37 21.88 8.77
N MET A 67 14.07 22.20 8.82
CA MET A 67 13.47 23.35 8.14
C MET A 67 13.28 24.55 9.08
N ASN A 68 14.41 25.05 9.59
CA ASN A 68 14.42 26.08 10.62
C ASN A 68 13.84 27.42 10.16
N LYS A 69 14.01 27.82 8.90
CA LYS A 69 13.44 29.06 8.34
C LYS A 69 11.92 28.95 8.25
N THR A 70 11.43 27.84 7.69
CA THR A 70 10.01 27.50 7.56
C THR A 70 9.32 27.47 8.91
N ARG A 71 9.92 26.79 9.91
CA ARG A 71 9.41 26.80 11.29
C ARG A 71 9.34 28.22 11.85
N GLN A 72 10.38 29.04 11.71
CA GLN A 72 10.33 30.42 12.19
C GLN A 72 9.26 31.28 11.48
N ILE A 73 9.06 31.12 10.17
CA ILE A 73 8.08 31.86 9.37
C ILE A 73 6.63 31.43 9.70
N MET A 74 6.41 30.12 9.87
CA MET A 74 5.08 29.49 9.91
C MET A 74 4.60 29.13 11.32
N GLU A 75 5.48 28.59 12.18
CA GLU A 75 5.15 28.15 13.54
C GLU A 75 5.04 29.35 14.49
N LYS A 76 6.00 30.30 14.44
CA LYS A 76 5.93 31.54 15.22
C LYS A 76 5.02 32.59 14.60
N GLY A 77 4.90 32.60 13.28
CA GLY A 77 4.18 33.63 12.51
C GLY A 77 2.77 33.25 12.07
N GLY A 78 2.27 32.09 12.49
CA GLY A 78 0.96 31.54 12.14
C GLY A 78 0.53 30.46 13.12
N THR A 79 -0.43 29.62 12.69
CA THR A 79 -0.98 28.51 13.48
C THR A 79 -0.47 27.17 12.94
N HIS A 80 0.01 26.32 13.84
CA HIS A 80 0.39 24.93 13.58
C HIS A 80 -0.78 24.00 13.94
N PHE A 81 -1.16 23.07 13.05
CA PHE A 81 -2.12 22.01 13.39
C PHE A 81 -1.36 20.73 13.74
N SER A 82 -1.37 20.35 15.02
CA SER A 82 -0.64 19.17 15.50
C SER A 82 -1.23 17.84 15.02
N ASN A 83 -2.50 17.85 14.58
CA ASN A 83 -3.27 16.67 14.22
C ASN A 83 -3.73 16.72 12.75
N ALA A 84 -2.75 16.83 11.85
CA ALA A 84 -2.98 16.87 10.41
C ALA A 84 -2.57 15.57 9.70
N PHE A 85 -3.43 15.08 8.81
CA PHE A 85 -3.31 13.74 8.22
C PHE A 85 -3.65 13.68 6.72
N SER A 86 -3.00 12.77 6.02
CA SER A 86 -3.37 12.32 4.69
C SER A 86 -4.33 11.15 4.79
N THR A 87 -5.47 11.25 4.10
CA THR A 87 -6.47 10.15 4.03
C THR A 87 -5.96 8.94 3.23
N THR A 88 -4.82 9.04 2.54
CA THR A 88 -4.23 7.94 1.80
C THR A 88 -2.70 8.10 1.62
N PRO A 89 -1.87 7.15 2.10
CA PRO A 89 -0.41 7.26 2.09
C PRO A 89 0.22 6.91 0.72
N MET A 90 -0.27 7.57 -0.34
CA MET A 90 0.13 7.37 -1.74
C MET A 90 -0.02 8.66 -2.56
N CYS A 91 1.04 9.08 -3.28
CA CYS A 91 1.09 10.43 -3.88
C CYS A 91 -0.10 10.80 -4.77
N CYS A 92 -0.40 10.01 -5.81
CA CYS A 92 -1.46 10.39 -6.75
C CYS A 92 -2.86 10.26 -6.16
N PRO A 93 -3.20 9.19 -5.41
CA PRO A 93 -4.41 9.15 -4.60
C PRO A 93 -4.57 10.41 -3.73
N SER A 94 -3.57 10.77 -2.92
CA SER A 94 -3.65 11.95 -2.03
C SER A 94 -3.75 13.26 -2.80
N ARG A 95 -2.96 13.45 -3.85
CA ARG A 95 -3.02 14.68 -4.69
C ARG A 95 -4.35 14.81 -5.42
N SER A 96 -4.98 13.70 -5.85
CA SER A 96 -6.37 13.70 -6.31
C SER A 96 -7.34 14.13 -5.20
N SER A 97 -7.14 13.67 -3.96
CA SER A 97 -7.93 14.09 -2.79
C SER A 97 -7.77 15.59 -2.49
N ILE A 98 -6.54 16.13 -2.51
CA ILE A 98 -6.23 17.55 -2.31
C ILE A 98 -6.88 18.42 -3.40
N LEU A 99 -6.82 17.99 -4.67
CA LEU A 99 -7.35 18.74 -5.81
C LEU A 99 -8.89 18.79 -5.83
N THR A 100 -9.57 17.74 -5.36
CA THR A 100 -11.04 17.58 -5.47
C THR A 100 -11.80 17.66 -4.15
N GLY A 101 -11.12 17.63 -3.01
CA GLY A 101 -11.73 17.61 -1.68
C GLY A 101 -12.46 16.30 -1.35
N LYS A 102 -12.15 15.19 -2.03
CA LYS A 102 -12.87 13.91 -1.97
C LYS A 102 -12.00 12.77 -1.46
N TYR A 103 -12.61 11.75 -0.85
CA TYR A 103 -11.97 10.48 -0.50
C TYR A 103 -11.68 9.61 -1.74
N VAL A 104 -10.78 8.63 -1.58
CA VAL A 104 -10.31 7.77 -2.68
C VAL A 104 -11.42 6.89 -3.25
N HIS A 105 -12.33 6.39 -2.40
CA HIS A 105 -13.51 5.66 -2.86
C HIS A 105 -14.48 6.51 -3.70
N ASN A 106 -14.46 7.83 -3.55
CA ASN A 106 -15.30 8.76 -4.32
C ASN A 106 -14.63 9.24 -5.61
N HIS A 107 -13.33 9.54 -5.61
CA HIS A 107 -12.61 9.97 -6.82
C HIS A 107 -11.92 8.82 -7.58
N ASN A 108 -11.95 7.59 -7.08
CA ASN A 108 -11.56 6.35 -7.77
C ASN A 108 -10.10 6.29 -8.28
N THR A 109 -9.19 7.08 -7.70
CA THR A 109 -7.74 7.06 -8.01
C THR A 109 -6.99 6.23 -6.97
N TYR A 110 -7.02 4.91 -7.09
CA TYR A 110 -6.56 3.99 -6.03
C TYR A 110 -5.03 3.75 -5.97
N THR A 111 -4.27 4.03 -7.04
CA THR A 111 -2.81 3.83 -7.06
C THR A 111 -2.11 4.84 -7.97
N ASN A 112 -0.79 5.05 -7.77
CA ASN A 112 0.04 5.89 -8.65
C ASN A 112 0.15 5.37 -10.11
N ASN A 113 -0.33 4.16 -10.42
CA ASN A 113 -0.23 3.54 -11.75
C ASN A 113 -1.58 3.42 -12.48
N GLU A 114 -2.70 3.76 -11.85
CA GLU A 114 -4.05 3.50 -12.36
C GLU A 114 -4.96 4.71 -12.14
N ASN A 115 -5.70 5.10 -13.18
CA ASN A 115 -6.60 6.25 -13.27
C ASN A 115 -5.93 7.64 -13.10
N CYS A 116 -4.86 7.73 -12.33
CA CYS A 116 -3.98 8.91 -12.21
C CYS A 116 -3.65 9.53 -13.57
N SER A 117 -3.85 10.85 -13.73
CA SER A 117 -3.61 11.62 -14.95
C SER A 117 -4.29 11.11 -16.23
N SER A 118 -5.21 10.15 -16.14
CA SER A 118 -5.79 9.46 -17.31
C SER A 118 -6.85 10.31 -18.04
N PRO A 119 -7.22 9.99 -19.29
CA PRO A 119 -8.34 10.65 -19.96
C PRO A 119 -9.67 10.59 -19.20
N SER A 120 -9.87 9.55 -18.37
CA SER A 120 -11.04 9.45 -17.48
C SER A 120 -10.97 10.47 -16.34
N TRP A 121 -9.78 10.74 -15.81
CA TRP A 121 -9.54 11.75 -14.77
C TRP A 121 -9.73 13.16 -15.34
N GLN A 122 -9.14 13.41 -16.51
CA GLN A 122 -9.24 14.67 -17.26
C GLN A 122 -10.69 15.07 -17.59
N VAL A 123 -11.54 14.09 -17.96
CA VAL A 123 -12.96 14.36 -18.29
C VAL A 123 -13.83 14.52 -17.05
N HIS A 124 -13.66 13.68 -16.02
CA HIS A 124 -14.62 13.62 -14.92
C HIS A 124 -14.24 14.43 -13.67
N HIS A 125 -12.95 14.71 -13.43
CA HIS A 125 -12.49 15.25 -12.15
C HIS A 125 -11.70 16.56 -12.27
N GLU A 126 -10.85 16.74 -13.29
CA GLU A 126 -10.12 18.00 -13.47
C GLU A 126 -11.03 19.25 -13.58
N PRO A 127 -12.20 19.21 -14.27
CA PRO A 127 -13.16 20.30 -14.31
C PRO A 127 -13.79 20.66 -12.94
N HIS A 128 -13.70 19.75 -11.96
CA HIS A 128 -14.29 19.85 -10.62
C HIS A 128 -13.22 20.02 -9.53
N THR A 129 -12.05 20.54 -9.88
CA THR A 129 -10.97 20.85 -8.94
C THR A 129 -11.11 22.27 -8.38
N PHE A 130 -10.57 22.52 -7.17
CA PHE A 130 -10.60 23.85 -6.55
C PHE A 130 -10.06 24.95 -7.49
N ALA A 131 -9.08 24.62 -8.33
CA ALA A 131 -8.45 25.55 -9.27
C ALA A 131 -9.44 26.09 -10.31
N VAL A 132 -10.33 25.24 -10.84
CA VAL A 132 -11.38 25.65 -11.79
C VAL A 132 -12.35 26.61 -11.11
N HIS A 133 -12.82 26.28 -9.90
CA HIS A 133 -13.72 27.12 -9.12
C HIS A 133 -13.09 28.50 -8.78
N LEU A 134 -11.83 28.55 -8.36
CA LEU A 134 -11.13 29.81 -8.07
C LEU A 134 -10.87 30.65 -9.34
N ASN A 135 -10.41 30.03 -10.43
CA ASN A 135 -10.24 30.71 -11.72
C ASN A 135 -11.58 31.27 -12.24
N SER A 136 -12.69 30.54 -12.05
CA SER A 136 -14.03 31.01 -12.43
C SER A 136 -14.54 32.16 -11.55
N SER A 137 -14.12 32.25 -10.29
CA SER A 137 -14.47 33.36 -9.40
C SER A 137 -13.61 34.62 -9.60
N GLY A 138 -12.58 34.55 -10.46
CA GLY A 138 -11.76 35.69 -10.89
C GLY A 138 -10.31 35.71 -10.37
N TYR A 139 -9.88 34.67 -9.65
CA TYR A 139 -8.48 34.55 -9.19
C TYR A 139 -7.50 34.38 -10.37
N ARG A 140 -6.29 34.91 -10.20
CA ARG A 140 -5.13 34.56 -11.04
C ARG A 140 -4.48 33.29 -10.48
N THR A 141 -4.81 32.14 -11.07
CA THR A 141 -4.36 30.81 -10.62
C THR A 141 -3.04 30.39 -11.30
N ALA A 142 -2.09 29.85 -10.53
CA ALA A 142 -0.84 29.30 -11.06
C ALA A 142 -0.39 28.01 -10.36
N PHE A 143 0.30 27.13 -11.09
CA PHE A 143 0.82 25.86 -10.57
C PHE A 143 2.27 25.64 -10.98
N PHE A 144 3.14 25.31 -10.02
CA PHE A 144 4.56 25.04 -10.24
C PHE A 144 4.95 23.70 -9.59
N GLY A 145 5.64 22.83 -10.33
CA GLY A 145 6.19 21.56 -9.82
C GLY A 145 5.31 20.32 -10.07
N LYS A 146 5.20 19.41 -9.08
CA LYS A 146 4.58 18.08 -9.27
C LYS A 146 3.05 18.10 -9.23
N TYR A 147 2.40 17.97 -10.39
CA TYR A 147 0.94 17.80 -10.47
C TYR A 147 0.48 16.40 -10.01
N LEU A 148 0.50 15.42 -10.91
CA LEU A 148 0.06 14.04 -10.68
C LEU A 148 1.02 13.06 -11.38
N ASN A 149 1.14 11.84 -10.87
CA ASN A 149 2.01 10.82 -11.47
C ASN A 149 1.62 10.50 -12.93
N GLU A 150 2.61 10.17 -13.76
CA GLU A 150 2.44 9.88 -15.20
C GLU A 150 1.75 11.01 -16.02
N TYR A 151 1.66 12.24 -15.51
CA TYR A 151 1.19 13.40 -16.27
C TYR A 151 2.02 13.59 -17.55
N SER A 152 1.34 13.76 -18.69
CA SER A 152 1.93 13.63 -20.02
C SER A 152 2.69 14.85 -20.52
N GLY A 153 2.43 16.04 -19.96
CA GLY A 153 2.91 17.30 -20.53
C GLY A 153 2.39 17.57 -21.94
N SER A 154 1.15 17.17 -22.25
CA SER A 154 0.53 17.30 -23.58
C SER A 154 -0.70 18.20 -23.62
N TYR A 155 -1.08 18.79 -22.49
CA TYR A 155 -2.20 19.70 -22.28
C TYR A 155 -1.98 20.44 -20.95
N VAL A 156 -2.61 21.60 -20.78
CA VAL A 156 -2.73 22.29 -19.48
C VAL A 156 -4.08 21.87 -18.88
N PRO A 157 -4.14 21.34 -17.64
CA PRO A 157 -5.41 21.07 -16.97
C PRO A 157 -6.25 22.35 -16.82
N PRO A 158 -7.59 22.25 -16.84
CA PRO A 158 -8.46 23.41 -16.67
C PRO A 158 -8.23 24.08 -15.30
N GLY A 159 -8.48 25.38 -15.24
CA GLY A 159 -8.43 26.16 -13.99
C GLY A 159 -7.11 26.86 -13.69
N TRP A 160 -6.08 26.74 -14.54
CA TRP A 160 -4.78 27.41 -14.35
C TRP A 160 -4.55 28.51 -15.40
N LYS A 161 -3.98 29.66 -14.98
CA LYS A 161 -3.55 30.77 -15.85
C LYS A 161 -2.05 30.78 -16.13
N GLU A 162 -1.26 30.18 -15.25
CA GLU A 162 0.16 29.85 -15.47
C GLU A 162 0.39 28.41 -15.01
N TRP A 163 1.15 27.66 -15.79
CA TRP A 163 1.32 26.22 -15.60
C TRP A 163 2.75 25.82 -15.87
N VAL A 164 3.49 25.39 -14.86
CA VAL A 164 4.89 24.95 -14.93
C VAL A 164 5.00 23.58 -14.24
N ALA A 165 4.43 22.55 -14.86
CA ALA A 165 4.26 21.24 -14.22
C ALA A 165 5.28 20.18 -14.68
N LEU A 166 5.78 19.39 -13.74
CA LEU A 166 6.71 18.29 -13.98
C LEU A 166 6.07 17.14 -14.76
N VAL A 167 6.69 16.75 -15.87
CA VAL A 167 6.23 15.64 -16.72
C VAL A 167 6.63 14.29 -16.12
N LYS A 168 5.66 13.38 -16.00
CA LYS A 168 5.73 12.05 -15.35
C LYS A 168 5.86 12.05 -13.83
N ASN A 169 7.08 11.97 -13.28
CA ASN A 169 7.34 11.61 -11.87
C ASN A 169 8.49 12.42 -11.29
N SER A 170 8.50 12.55 -9.95
CA SER A 170 9.44 13.34 -9.13
C SER A 170 10.91 13.12 -9.51
N ARG A 171 11.63 14.23 -9.73
CA ARG A 171 13.08 14.31 -10.03
C ARG A 171 13.59 15.71 -9.69
N PHE A 172 14.84 15.83 -9.26
CA PHE A 172 15.52 17.12 -9.06
C PHE A 172 16.32 17.60 -10.28
N TYR A 173 16.77 16.65 -11.13
CA TYR A 173 17.58 16.85 -12.33
C TYR A 173 17.11 15.89 -13.45
N ASN A 174 17.54 16.13 -14.69
CA ASN A 174 17.27 15.29 -15.87
C ASN A 174 15.77 15.03 -16.10
N TYR A 175 14.97 16.10 -16.19
CA TYR A 175 13.51 16.06 -16.30
C TYR A 175 12.97 16.89 -17.48
N THR A 176 11.65 17.07 -17.50
CA THR A 176 10.96 17.90 -18.49
C THR A 176 9.81 18.60 -17.79
N LEU A 177 9.69 19.92 -17.97
CA LEU A 177 8.55 20.71 -17.54
C LEU A 177 7.56 20.84 -18.69
N CYS A 178 6.30 21.05 -18.35
CA CYS A 178 5.30 21.57 -19.26
C CYS A 178 4.98 23.01 -18.86
N ARG A 179 5.53 23.99 -19.60
CA ARG A 179 5.26 25.42 -19.43
C ARG A 179 4.13 25.83 -20.37
N ASN A 180 2.95 26.12 -19.83
CA ASN A 180 1.76 26.56 -20.57
C ASN A 180 1.44 25.73 -21.84
N GLY A 181 1.72 24.41 -21.79
CA GLY A 181 1.51 23.45 -22.89
C GLY A 181 2.76 23.11 -23.72
N VAL A 182 3.79 23.96 -23.70
CA VAL A 182 5.10 23.70 -24.31
C VAL A 182 5.91 22.76 -23.40
N ARG A 183 6.80 21.93 -23.94
CA ARG A 183 7.68 21.05 -23.15
C ARG A 183 9.13 21.52 -23.16
N GLU A 184 9.65 21.83 -21.99
CA GLU A 184 11.01 22.34 -21.75
C GLU A 184 11.85 21.23 -21.09
N LYS A 185 13.01 20.90 -21.65
CA LYS A 185 13.88 19.82 -21.14
C LYS A 185 15.02 20.41 -20.32
N HIS A 186 15.16 19.93 -19.09
CA HIS A 186 16.24 20.29 -18.18
C HIS A 186 17.29 19.18 -18.09
N SER A 187 18.54 19.57 -17.87
CA SER A 187 19.70 18.67 -17.75
C SER A 187 20.09 18.50 -16.28
N SER A 188 21.36 18.64 -15.91
CA SER A 188 21.86 18.49 -14.53
C SER A 188 22.83 19.59 -14.12
N ASP A 189 22.76 20.76 -14.75
CA ASP A 189 23.59 21.93 -14.39
C ASP A 189 22.92 22.69 -13.23
N TYR A 190 23.41 22.51 -12.00
CA TYR A 190 22.73 22.95 -10.77
C TYR A 190 22.15 24.39 -10.83
N PRO A 191 22.91 25.44 -11.21
CA PRO A 191 22.40 26.82 -11.22
C PRO A 191 21.30 27.09 -12.26
N LYS A 192 21.03 26.16 -13.19
CA LYS A 192 20.04 26.30 -14.27
C LYS A 192 18.92 25.25 -14.24
N ASP A 193 19.21 24.05 -13.74
CA ASP A 193 18.36 22.87 -13.87
C ASP A 193 17.78 22.37 -12.54
N TYR A 194 18.18 22.87 -11.37
CA TYR A 194 17.68 22.33 -10.10
C TYR A 194 16.21 22.70 -9.86
N LEU A 195 15.32 21.69 -9.91
CA LEU A 195 13.87 21.91 -10.01
C LEU A 195 13.30 22.82 -8.91
N THR A 196 13.78 22.69 -7.67
CA THR A 196 13.29 23.47 -6.53
C THR A 196 13.53 24.97 -6.69
N ASP A 197 14.68 25.38 -7.24
CA ASP A 197 14.95 26.81 -7.47
C ASP A 197 14.17 27.35 -8.66
N ILE A 198 13.99 26.57 -9.75
CA ILE A 198 13.17 27.01 -10.89
C ILE A 198 11.73 27.30 -10.46
N ILE A 199 11.06 26.35 -9.78
CA ILE A 199 9.66 26.53 -9.37
C ILE A 199 9.49 27.66 -8.33
N THR A 200 10.51 27.88 -7.49
CA THR A 200 10.53 29.02 -6.56
C THR A 200 10.61 30.34 -7.33
N ASN A 201 11.63 30.49 -8.19
CA ASN A 201 11.90 31.73 -8.93
C ASN A 201 10.75 32.07 -9.89
N ASP A 202 10.20 31.09 -10.60
CA ASP A 202 9.06 31.26 -11.50
C ASP A 202 7.80 31.72 -10.75
N SER A 203 7.53 31.17 -9.56
CA SER A 203 6.37 31.59 -8.75
C SER A 203 6.51 33.03 -8.22
N ILE A 204 7.72 33.42 -7.82
CA ILE A 204 8.03 34.78 -7.36
C ILE A 204 7.92 35.78 -8.51
N ASN A 205 8.43 35.42 -9.69
CA ASN A 205 8.30 36.22 -10.91
C ASN A 205 6.83 36.36 -11.32
N TYR A 206 6.05 35.27 -11.29
CA TYR A 206 4.62 35.31 -11.58
C TYR A 206 3.83 36.17 -10.59
N PHE A 207 4.13 36.12 -9.28
CA PHE A 207 3.45 36.96 -8.29
C PHE A 207 3.74 38.44 -8.54
N ARG A 208 5.02 38.82 -8.61
CA ARG A 208 5.45 40.21 -8.86
C ARG A 208 4.86 40.75 -10.17
N LEU A 209 4.92 39.98 -11.26
CA LEU A 209 4.35 40.35 -12.56
C LEU A 209 2.82 40.45 -12.53
N SER A 210 2.15 39.50 -11.86
CA SER A 210 0.69 39.49 -11.72
C SER A 210 0.17 40.67 -10.89
N LYS A 211 0.84 41.04 -9.80
CA LYS A 211 0.50 42.23 -9.01
C LYS A 211 0.80 43.52 -9.77
N ARG A 212 1.90 43.60 -10.52
CA ARG A 212 2.21 44.77 -11.36
C ARG A 212 1.16 45.01 -12.45
N MET A 213 0.65 43.94 -13.09
CA MET A 213 -0.37 44.07 -14.15
C MET A 213 -1.81 44.13 -13.63
N TYR A 214 -2.11 43.53 -12.48
CA TYR A 214 -3.46 43.41 -11.93
C TYR A 214 -3.49 43.60 -10.40
N PRO A 215 -3.18 44.80 -9.86
CA PRO A 215 -2.99 45.00 -8.41
C PRO A 215 -4.15 44.49 -7.54
N HIS A 216 -5.39 44.72 -7.98
CA HIS A 216 -6.60 44.35 -7.24
C HIS A 216 -7.12 42.93 -7.53
N ARG A 217 -6.48 42.13 -8.40
CA ARG A 217 -6.88 40.73 -8.60
C ARG A 217 -6.15 39.85 -7.58
N PRO A 218 -6.87 38.99 -6.84
CA PRO A 218 -6.24 38.06 -5.92
C PRO A 218 -5.53 36.94 -6.69
N ILE A 219 -4.41 36.49 -6.15
CA ILE A 219 -3.60 35.42 -6.74
C ILE A 219 -3.83 34.13 -5.96
N MET A 220 -3.93 32.99 -6.64
CA MET A 220 -3.81 31.67 -6.01
C MET A 220 -2.68 30.89 -6.65
N MET A 221 -1.75 30.35 -5.86
CA MET A 221 -0.65 29.52 -6.37
C MET A 221 -0.49 28.21 -5.61
N VAL A 222 -0.02 27.19 -6.32
CA VAL A 222 0.53 25.97 -5.73
C VAL A 222 2.01 25.85 -6.09
N LEU A 223 2.86 25.78 -5.07
CA LEU A 223 4.27 25.42 -5.19
C LEU A 223 4.40 23.96 -4.72
N SER A 224 4.31 23.02 -5.66
CA SER A 224 4.41 21.59 -5.35
C SER A 224 5.85 21.10 -5.56
N HIS A 225 6.67 21.24 -4.53
CA HIS A 225 8.03 20.70 -4.49
C HIS A 225 8.05 19.17 -4.62
N VAL A 226 9.17 18.63 -5.07
CA VAL A 226 9.44 17.18 -5.14
C VAL A 226 10.24 16.65 -3.96
N ALA A 227 10.74 17.53 -3.09
CA ALA A 227 11.43 17.09 -1.88
C ALA A 227 10.42 16.66 -0.81
N PRO A 228 10.74 15.64 0.02
CA PRO A 228 11.92 14.78 0.00
C PRO A 228 11.74 13.41 -0.71
N HIS A 229 10.99 13.35 -1.83
CA HIS A 229 10.82 12.13 -2.64
C HIS A 229 12.09 11.77 -3.43
N GLY A 230 12.40 10.48 -3.54
CA GLY A 230 13.58 9.97 -4.25
C GLY A 230 13.55 10.09 -5.78
N PRO A 231 14.72 10.09 -6.47
CA PRO A 231 16.07 10.00 -5.90
C PRO A 231 16.45 11.28 -5.17
N GLU A 232 17.04 11.12 -4.00
CA GLU A 232 17.23 12.20 -3.02
C GLU A 232 18.49 13.02 -3.34
N ASP A 233 18.46 13.71 -4.49
CA ASP A 233 19.57 14.50 -5.05
C ASP A 233 19.47 15.97 -4.63
N SER A 234 20.17 16.36 -3.55
CA SER A 234 20.14 17.74 -3.02
C SER A 234 20.86 18.75 -3.91
N ALA A 235 20.65 20.04 -3.62
CA ALA A 235 21.55 21.10 -4.07
C ALA A 235 22.98 20.88 -3.50
N PRO A 236 24.06 21.22 -4.24
CA PRO A 236 25.43 20.93 -3.84
C PRO A 236 25.84 21.50 -2.47
N GLN A 237 25.40 22.72 -2.14
CA GLN A 237 25.74 23.41 -0.88
C GLN A 237 25.21 22.69 0.37
N TYR A 238 24.21 21.80 0.23
CA TYR A 238 23.66 21.02 1.34
C TYR A 238 24.22 19.60 1.42
N SER A 239 25.03 19.15 0.46
CA SER A 239 25.51 17.75 0.36
C SER A 239 26.29 17.23 1.59
N ALA A 240 26.86 18.13 2.39
CA ALA A 240 27.56 17.83 3.64
C ALA A 240 26.69 17.98 4.92
N ALA A 241 25.47 18.51 4.81
CA ALA A 241 24.63 18.80 5.98
C ALA A 241 24.11 17.54 6.68
N PHE A 242 23.77 17.67 7.97
CA PHE A 242 23.24 16.62 8.84
C PHE A 242 24.07 15.32 8.92
N PRO A 243 25.39 15.37 9.21
CA PRO A 243 26.22 14.16 9.34
C PRO A 243 25.64 13.17 10.37
N ASN A 244 25.12 13.67 11.49
CA ASN A 244 24.65 12.86 12.62
C ASN A 244 23.10 12.77 12.71
N ALA A 245 22.40 12.69 11.57
CA ALA A 245 20.95 12.56 11.53
C ALA A 245 20.46 11.19 12.03
N SER A 246 19.91 11.13 13.23
CA SER A 246 19.41 9.91 13.89
C SER A 246 17.91 9.95 14.23
N GLN A 247 17.20 11.04 13.91
CA GLN A 247 15.80 11.29 14.32
C GLN A 247 14.82 10.19 13.84
N HIS A 248 15.12 9.56 12.70
CA HIS A 248 14.35 8.43 12.16
C HIS A 248 14.51 7.10 12.95
N ILE A 249 15.40 7.04 13.95
CA ILE A 249 15.64 5.84 14.79
C ILE A 249 14.67 5.88 15.98
N THR A 250 13.39 5.61 15.69
CA THR A 250 12.30 5.46 16.68
C THR A 250 12.33 4.08 17.35
N PRO A 251 11.60 3.83 18.44
CA PRO A 251 11.41 2.47 18.98
C PRO A 251 10.81 1.46 17.98
N SER A 252 10.11 1.93 16.94
CA SER A 252 9.63 1.12 15.82
C SER A 252 10.67 0.89 14.70
N TYR A 253 11.82 1.58 14.73
CA TYR A 253 12.91 1.37 13.77
C TYR A 253 13.53 -0.02 13.96
N ASN A 254 13.62 -0.77 12.86
CA ASN A 254 14.09 -2.16 12.82
C ASN A 254 13.30 -3.16 13.71
N TYR A 255 12.10 -2.78 14.18
CA TYR A 255 11.24 -3.66 14.98
C TYR A 255 10.60 -4.73 14.08
N ALA A 256 11.26 -5.87 13.90
CA ALA A 256 10.85 -6.92 12.97
C ALA A 256 11.39 -8.31 13.40
N PRO A 257 10.73 -9.43 13.04
CA PRO A 257 9.47 -9.52 12.28
C PRO A 257 8.23 -9.27 13.15
N ASN A 258 7.13 -8.83 12.54
CA ASN A 258 5.89 -8.46 13.25
C ASN A 258 4.81 -9.52 12.98
N LEU A 259 4.75 -10.56 13.82
CA LEU A 259 3.79 -11.64 13.66
C LEU A 259 2.34 -11.21 14.00
N ASP A 260 2.20 -10.16 14.80
CA ASP A 260 0.96 -9.54 15.27
C ASP A 260 0.35 -8.54 14.27
N LYS A 261 1.05 -8.20 13.18
CA LYS A 261 0.63 -7.20 12.18
C LYS A 261 0.26 -7.86 10.85
N HIS A 262 -0.20 -7.07 9.88
CA HIS A 262 -0.62 -7.55 8.57
C HIS A 262 0.50 -8.23 7.77
N TRP A 263 0.10 -9.04 6.79
CA TRP A 263 0.97 -10.00 6.10
C TRP A 263 2.34 -9.46 5.64
N ILE A 264 2.45 -8.22 5.15
CA ILE A 264 3.74 -7.64 4.72
C ILE A 264 4.76 -7.67 5.86
N LEU A 265 4.38 -7.20 7.06
CA LEU A 265 5.28 -7.09 8.20
C LEU A 265 5.59 -8.44 8.89
N ARG A 266 4.87 -9.51 8.52
CA ARG A 266 5.22 -10.91 8.86
C ARG A 266 6.36 -11.44 8.00
N TYR A 267 6.44 -11.00 6.74
CA TYR A 267 7.52 -11.36 5.80
C TYR A 267 8.72 -10.42 5.88
N THR A 268 8.53 -9.18 6.32
CA THR A 268 9.65 -8.27 6.65
C THR A 268 10.38 -8.77 7.89
N GLY A 269 11.58 -9.33 7.70
CA GLY A 269 12.52 -9.63 8.78
C GLY A 269 13.39 -8.44 9.19
N PRO A 270 14.31 -8.62 10.16
CA PRO A 270 15.26 -7.59 10.58
C PRO A 270 16.09 -7.04 9.42
N MET A 271 16.37 -5.74 9.47
CA MET A 271 17.28 -5.06 8.57
C MET A 271 18.71 -5.57 8.72
N ARG A 272 19.38 -5.77 7.58
CA ARG A 272 20.81 -6.08 7.51
C ARG A 272 21.63 -4.81 7.80
N PRO A 273 22.90 -4.90 8.23
CA PRO A 273 23.76 -3.72 8.45
C PRO A 273 23.80 -2.77 7.24
N VAL A 274 23.85 -3.31 6.02
CA VAL A 274 23.79 -2.54 4.76
C VAL A 274 22.47 -1.76 4.60
N HIS A 275 21.33 -2.31 5.06
CA HIS A 275 20.06 -1.58 5.06
C HIS A 275 20.08 -0.45 6.10
N MET A 276 20.68 -0.67 7.27
CA MET A 276 20.82 0.34 8.34
C MET A 276 21.77 1.49 7.96
N GLN A 277 22.83 1.19 7.22
CA GLN A 277 23.73 2.20 6.65
C GLN A 277 23.00 3.01 5.56
N PHE A 278 22.19 2.34 4.75
CA PHE A 278 21.37 2.99 3.74
C PHE A 278 20.25 3.87 4.33
N THR A 279 19.54 3.44 5.38
CA THR A 279 18.50 4.27 6.06
C THR A 279 19.09 5.55 6.65
N ASN A 280 20.22 5.43 7.37
CA ASN A 280 20.95 6.58 7.91
C ASN A 280 21.35 7.59 6.82
N MET A 281 21.87 7.08 5.70
CA MET A 281 22.29 7.91 4.56
C MET A 281 21.08 8.51 3.82
N LEU A 282 19.99 7.76 3.66
CA LEU A 282 18.75 8.21 3.06
C LEU A 282 18.09 9.32 3.89
N GLN A 283 18.03 9.17 5.22
CA GLN A 283 17.48 10.21 6.10
C GLN A 283 18.28 11.50 5.96
N ARG A 284 19.63 11.42 6.00
CA ARG A 284 20.47 12.59 5.74
C ARG A 284 20.11 13.26 4.41
N ARG A 285 20.07 12.50 3.31
CA ARG A 285 19.81 13.06 1.97
C ARG A 285 18.41 13.64 1.80
N ARG A 286 17.39 13.04 2.42
CA ARG A 286 16.03 13.64 2.51
C ARG A 286 16.08 15.02 3.16
N MET A 287 16.70 15.13 4.34
CA MET A 287 16.87 16.39 5.06
C MET A 287 17.66 17.44 4.25
N GLN A 288 18.68 17.02 3.49
CA GLN A 288 19.43 17.89 2.59
C GLN A 288 18.59 18.43 1.41
N THR A 289 17.63 17.66 0.88
CA THR A 289 16.68 18.16 -0.13
C THR A 289 15.64 19.13 0.44
N LEU A 290 15.29 18.98 1.72
CA LEU A 290 14.36 19.89 2.41
C LEU A 290 14.93 21.29 2.65
N LEU A 291 16.25 21.44 2.84
CA LEU A 291 16.88 22.76 2.97
C LEU A 291 16.64 23.67 1.76
N SER A 292 16.53 23.11 0.55
CA SER A 292 16.15 23.87 -0.63
C SER A 292 14.69 24.36 -0.60
N VAL A 293 13.80 23.66 0.09
CA VAL A 293 12.42 24.10 0.35
C VAL A 293 12.39 25.12 1.50
N ASP A 294 13.31 25.03 2.45
CA ASP A 294 13.46 26.00 3.54
C ASP A 294 13.89 27.38 3.01
N ASP A 295 14.85 27.40 2.08
CA ASP A 295 15.22 28.58 1.29
C ASP A 295 14.07 29.06 0.38
N SER A 296 13.25 28.15 -0.16
CA SER A 296 12.07 28.53 -0.95
C SER A 296 11.04 29.28 -0.11
N MET A 297 10.74 28.77 1.09
CA MET A 297 9.82 29.42 2.03
C MET A 297 10.29 30.81 2.45
N GLU A 298 11.60 30.98 2.68
CA GLU A 298 12.20 32.30 2.96
C GLU A 298 12.11 33.25 1.76
N LYS A 299 12.46 32.80 0.55
CA LYS A 299 12.34 33.59 -0.69
C LYS A 299 10.90 34.04 -0.96
N VAL A 300 9.91 33.15 -0.77
CA VAL A 300 8.48 33.45 -0.95
C VAL A 300 7.96 34.39 0.14
N TYR A 301 8.37 34.18 1.40
CA TYR A 301 8.01 35.06 2.52
C TYR A 301 8.55 36.48 2.31
N ASN A 302 9.84 36.62 1.97
CA ASN A 302 10.47 37.91 1.73
C ASN A 302 9.82 38.64 0.54
N MET A 303 9.47 37.93 -0.54
CA MET A 303 8.70 38.49 -1.64
C MET A 303 7.34 39.06 -1.19
N LEU A 304 6.63 38.40 -0.27
CA LEU A 304 5.37 38.92 0.30
C LEU A 304 5.57 40.13 1.23
N VAL A 305 6.71 40.22 1.92
CA VAL A 305 7.11 41.39 2.71
C VAL A 305 7.42 42.58 1.80
N GLU A 306 8.31 42.39 0.81
CA GLU A 306 8.73 43.40 -0.17
C GLU A 306 7.55 43.99 -0.96
N THR A 307 6.57 43.15 -1.32
CA THR A 307 5.38 43.58 -2.07
C THR A 307 4.26 44.13 -1.20
N GLY A 308 4.38 44.09 0.14
CA GLY A 308 3.36 44.55 1.08
C GLY A 308 2.09 43.68 1.12
N GLU A 309 2.12 42.48 0.52
CA GLU A 309 0.96 41.59 0.39
C GLU A 309 0.87 40.52 1.48
N LEU A 310 1.85 40.43 2.39
CA LEU A 310 1.91 39.42 3.47
C LEU A 310 0.64 39.39 4.34
N ASP A 311 0.17 40.54 4.82
CA ASP A 311 -1.05 40.65 5.65
C ASP A 311 -2.33 40.26 4.88
N ASN A 312 -2.27 40.27 3.53
CA ASN A 312 -3.37 39.97 2.61
C ASN A 312 -3.24 38.56 1.98
N THR A 313 -2.31 37.72 2.46
CA THR A 313 -2.02 36.42 1.85
C THR A 313 -2.15 35.30 2.86
N TYR A 314 -2.99 34.30 2.56
CA TYR A 314 -2.92 33.00 3.22
C TYR A 314 -1.73 32.22 2.66
N LEU A 315 -0.80 31.85 3.53
CA LEU A 315 0.34 30.99 3.26
C LEU A 315 0.06 29.65 3.97
N ILE A 316 0.03 28.55 3.23
CA ILE A 316 -0.27 27.20 3.74
C ILE A 316 0.90 26.30 3.40
N TYR A 317 1.43 25.57 4.37
CA TYR A 317 2.51 24.60 4.19
C TYR A 317 2.06 23.21 4.64
N THR A 318 2.20 22.20 3.77
CA THR A 318 1.81 20.81 4.06
C THR A 318 2.55 19.80 3.17
N SER A 319 2.41 18.49 3.44
CA SER A 319 2.80 17.40 2.53
C SER A 319 1.60 16.65 1.94
N ASP A 320 1.83 15.82 0.92
CA ASP A 320 0.80 14.93 0.37
C ASP A 320 0.62 13.64 1.19
N HIS A 321 1.68 13.11 1.79
CA HIS A 321 1.64 12.10 2.86
C HIS A 321 3.04 11.94 3.50
N GLY A 322 3.12 11.16 4.58
CA GLY A 322 4.37 10.83 5.27
C GLY A 322 5.24 9.79 4.55
N TYR A 323 6.19 9.20 5.27
CA TYR A 323 7.18 8.26 4.74
C TYR A 323 7.82 7.41 5.85
N HIS A 324 8.35 6.23 5.51
CA HIS A 324 9.09 5.36 6.43
C HIS A 324 10.51 5.00 5.97
N ILE A 325 11.39 4.88 6.96
CA ILE A 325 12.84 4.70 6.80
C ILE A 325 13.32 3.72 7.88
N GLY A 326 13.04 2.43 7.68
CA GLY A 326 13.41 1.36 8.62
C GLY A 326 12.37 1.00 9.68
N GLN A 327 11.28 1.77 9.82
CA GLN A 327 10.15 1.43 10.70
C GLN A 327 9.59 0.05 10.33
N PHE A 328 9.38 -0.79 11.35
CA PHE A 328 8.98 -2.20 11.22
C PHE A 328 9.86 -3.03 10.26
N GLY A 329 11.13 -2.66 10.10
CA GLY A 329 12.09 -3.27 9.17
C GLY A 329 11.95 -2.83 7.70
N LEU A 330 11.01 -1.93 7.38
CA LEU A 330 10.76 -1.45 6.02
C LEU A 330 11.82 -0.43 5.58
N VAL A 331 12.85 -0.90 4.87
CA VAL A 331 14.07 -0.12 4.52
C VAL A 331 13.77 1.29 3.97
N LYS A 332 12.89 1.43 2.98
CA LYS A 332 12.31 2.74 2.59
C LYS A 332 10.95 2.56 1.93
N GLY A 333 10.06 3.52 2.13
CA GLY A 333 8.79 3.52 1.41
C GLY A 333 7.70 4.37 2.04
N LYS A 334 6.49 4.03 1.63
CA LYS A 334 5.21 4.62 2.02
C LYS A 334 4.14 3.53 1.91
N SER A 335 2.87 3.90 2.04
CA SER A 335 1.69 3.05 1.82
C SER A 335 1.24 2.15 2.99
N MET A 336 1.70 2.40 4.20
CA MET A 336 1.25 1.75 5.45
C MET A 336 0.29 2.65 6.24
N PRO A 337 -0.56 2.10 7.13
CA PRO A 337 -1.56 2.90 7.85
C PRO A 337 -1.03 3.67 9.08
N TYR A 338 0.24 3.51 9.42
CA TYR A 338 0.86 4.03 10.65
C TYR A 338 1.16 5.53 10.58
N GLU A 339 1.26 6.21 11.74
CA GLU A 339 1.36 7.68 11.84
C GLU A 339 2.50 8.25 10.99
N PHE A 340 3.65 7.57 10.89
CA PHE A 340 4.79 8.02 10.07
C PHE A 340 4.48 8.13 8.56
N ASP A 341 3.52 7.36 8.04
CA ASP A 341 3.09 7.37 6.64
C ASP A 341 1.85 8.26 6.42
N ILE A 342 1.02 8.49 7.45
CA ILE A 342 -0.25 9.22 7.32
C ILE A 342 -0.25 10.63 7.92
N ARG A 343 0.54 10.92 8.96
CA ARG A 343 0.60 12.23 9.62
C ARG A 343 1.57 13.13 8.88
N VAL A 344 1.16 14.37 8.63
CA VAL A 344 1.90 15.35 7.81
C VAL A 344 2.07 16.67 8.56
N PRO A 345 3.16 17.42 8.29
CA PRO A 345 3.23 18.81 8.73
C PRO A 345 2.05 19.61 8.16
N PHE A 346 1.47 20.52 8.95
CA PHE A 346 0.42 21.42 8.46
C PHE A 346 0.46 22.75 9.23
N TYR A 347 0.77 23.83 8.51
CA TYR A 347 0.88 25.17 9.08
C TYR A 347 0.13 26.17 8.19
N VAL A 348 -0.53 27.15 8.81
CA VAL A 348 -1.23 28.23 8.12
C VAL A 348 -0.82 29.57 8.72
N ARG A 349 -0.53 30.54 7.86
CA ARG A 349 -0.33 31.96 8.21
C ARG A 349 -1.24 32.81 7.32
N GLY A 350 -1.72 33.95 7.80
CA GLY A 350 -2.49 34.89 6.99
C GLY A 350 -3.48 35.75 7.77
N PRO A 351 -4.39 36.47 7.10
CA PRO A 351 -5.34 37.36 7.75
C PRO A 351 -6.28 36.60 8.69
N ASN A 352 -6.46 37.13 9.91
CA ASN A 352 -7.24 36.53 11.01
C ASN A 352 -6.72 35.18 11.55
N VAL A 353 -5.49 34.79 11.23
CA VAL A 353 -4.82 33.61 11.81
C VAL A 353 -4.01 34.03 13.04
N GLU A 354 -4.08 33.25 14.12
CA GLU A 354 -3.30 33.51 15.34
C GLU A 354 -1.83 33.10 15.15
N GLN A 355 -0.90 33.87 15.72
CA GLN A 355 0.55 33.70 15.56
C GLN A 355 1.13 32.97 16.78
N GLY A 356 1.87 31.88 16.55
CA GLY A 356 2.42 31.04 17.63
C GLY A 356 1.43 30.02 18.20
N ALA A 357 0.20 29.96 17.68
CA ALA A 357 -0.85 29.08 18.17
C ALA A 357 -0.66 27.63 17.69
N ILE A 358 -1.02 26.68 18.55
CA ILE A 358 -1.11 25.25 18.22
C ILE A 358 -2.58 24.84 18.29
N ASN A 359 -3.12 24.35 17.18
CA ASN A 359 -4.51 23.93 17.06
C ASN A 359 -4.61 22.39 17.06
N PRO A 360 -5.30 21.76 18.04
CA PRO A 360 -5.37 20.30 18.17
C PRO A 360 -6.47 19.65 17.31
N HIS A 361 -7.28 20.42 16.58
CA HIS A 361 -8.37 19.86 15.77
C HIS A 361 -7.86 19.03 14.57
N LEU A 362 -8.57 17.94 14.25
CA LEU A 362 -8.27 17.05 13.13
C LEU A 362 -8.39 17.73 11.76
N VAL A 363 -7.29 17.85 11.02
CA VAL A 363 -7.26 18.39 9.65
C VAL A 363 -6.83 17.32 8.66
N LEU A 364 -7.49 17.26 7.50
CA LEU A 364 -7.23 16.26 6.48
C LEU A 364 -6.81 16.90 5.14
N ASN A 365 -6.05 16.16 4.33
CA ASN A 365 -5.72 16.55 2.96
C ASN A 365 -6.96 16.90 2.10
N ILE A 366 -8.12 16.27 2.35
CA ILE A 366 -9.42 16.59 1.71
C ILE A 366 -10.02 17.93 2.14
N ASP A 367 -9.57 18.52 3.26
CA ASP A 367 -10.08 19.80 3.76
C ASP A 367 -9.46 20.99 3.04
N LEU A 368 -8.35 20.80 2.31
CA LEU A 368 -7.67 21.85 1.57
C LEU A 368 -8.59 22.47 0.51
N ALA A 369 -9.12 21.69 -0.42
CA ALA A 369 -10.04 22.19 -1.46
C ALA A 369 -11.21 23.04 -0.91
N PRO A 370 -12.04 22.59 0.04
CA PRO A 370 -13.12 23.41 0.58
C PRO A 370 -12.62 24.62 1.39
N THR A 371 -11.46 24.54 2.05
CA THR A 371 -10.87 25.68 2.76
C THR A 371 -10.38 26.76 1.79
N LEU A 372 -9.73 26.38 0.68
CA LEU A 372 -9.26 27.29 -0.36
C LEU A 372 -10.43 28.06 -1.00
N LEU A 373 -11.61 27.44 -1.13
CA LEU A 373 -12.84 28.09 -1.60
C LEU A 373 -13.45 29.03 -0.55
N ASP A 374 -13.53 28.62 0.72
CA ASP A 374 -14.05 29.45 1.83
C ASP A 374 -13.17 30.71 2.02
N MET A 375 -11.84 30.57 1.97
CA MET A 375 -10.87 31.68 2.00
C MET A 375 -11.06 32.68 0.86
N ALA A 376 -11.55 32.22 -0.29
CA ALA A 376 -11.84 33.03 -1.47
C ALA A 376 -13.26 33.62 -1.50
N GLY A 377 -14.13 33.25 -0.54
CA GLY A 377 -15.56 33.58 -0.55
C GLY A 377 -16.32 32.92 -1.70
N VAL A 378 -15.92 31.71 -2.10
CA VAL A 378 -16.56 30.89 -3.14
C VAL A 378 -17.40 29.80 -2.48
N GLU A 379 -18.58 29.51 -3.04
CA GLU A 379 -19.43 28.42 -2.55
C GLU A 379 -18.72 27.06 -2.69
N ILE A 380 -18.74 26.27 -1.61
CA ILE A 380 -18.12 24.95 -1.55
C ILE A 380 -19.09 23.93 -2.19
N PRO A 381 -18.71 23.21 -3.26
CA PRO A 381 -19.55 22.19 -3.86
C PRO A 381 -19.94 21.11 -2.84
N ALA A 382 -21.23 20.79 -2.75
CA ALA A 382 -21.76 19.82 -1.79
C ALA A 382 -21.24 18.38 -1.97
N GLU A 383 -20.60 18.10 -3.11
CA GLU A 383 -19.92 16.85 -3.43
C GLU A 383 -18.47 16.74 -2.93
N MET A 384 -17.89 17.81 -2.34
CA MET A 384 -16.63 17.69 -1.60
C MET A 384 -16.89 17.00 -0.25
N ASP A 385 -16.04 16.06 0.12
CA ASP A 385 -16.14 15.26 1.36
C ASP A 385 -15.52 15.98 2.58
N GLY A 386 -14.56 16.88 2.35
CA GLY A 386 -13.89 17.66 3.40
C GLY A 386 -14.77 18.71 4.12
N LYS A 387 -14.18 19.44 5.07
CA LYS A 387 -14.80 20.52 5.86
C LYS A 387 -13.82 21.70 5.92
N SER A 388 -14.26 22.91 5.59
CA SER A 388 -13.37 24.09 5.65
C SER A 388 -12.86 24.32 7.07
N ILE A 389 -11.54 24.44 7.23
CA ILE A 389 -10.87 24.73 8.50
C ILE A 389 -10.81 26.23 8.83
N LEU A 390 -11.32 27.11 7.96
CA LEU A 390 -11.24 28.57 8.15
C LEU A 390 -11.88 29.04 9.47
N LYS A 391 -12.87 28.28 9.98
CA LYS A 391 -13.55 28.52 11.25
C LYS A 391 -12.76 28.05 12.48
N LEU A 392 -11.73 27.23 12.30
CA LEU A 392 -10.77 26.82 13.33
C LEU A 392 -9.59 27.80 13.43
N LEU A 393 -9.31 28.56 12.37
CA LEU A 393 -8.27 29.59 12.32
C LEU A 393 -8.71 30.91 12.96
N ALA A 394 -10.01 31.21 12.90
CA ALA A 394 -10.56 32.45 13.41
C ALA A 394 -10.61 32.45 14.95
N ALA A 395 -9.79 33.30 15.56
CA ALA A 395 -9.79 33.52 17.01
C ALA A 395 -11.21 33.75 17.56
N GLU A 396 -11.53 33.11 18.69
CA GLU A 396 -12.85 33.23 19.31
C GLU A 396 -13.15 34.69 19.66
N ARG A 397 -14.13 35.28 18.97
CA ARG A 397 -14.68 36.57 19.39
C ARG A 397 -15.41 36.34 20.71
N PRO A 398 -15.14 37.12 21.78
CA PRO A 398 -15.86 37.00 23.03
C PRO A 398 -17.36 37.17 22.75
N MET A 399 -18.13 36.11 22.97
CA MET A 399 -19.54 36.11 22.58
C MET A 399 -20.33 37.12 23.41
N ASN A 400 -21.05 38.02 22.74
CA ASN A 400 -22.01 38.89 23.40
C ASN A 400 -22.96 38.03 24.26
N ARG A 401 -23.10 38.40 25.54
CA ARG A 401 -23.72 37.63 26.64
C ARG A 401 -25.17 37.18 26.40
N PHE A 402 -25.78 37.60 25.29
CA PHE A 402 -27.16 37.37 24.88
C PHE A 402 -27.35 36.22 23.86
N HIS A 403 -26.29 35.53 23.42
CA HIS A 403 -26.36 34.41 22.46
C HIS A 403 -25.86 33.06 23.01
N LEU A 404 -26.14 32.77 24.28
CA LEU A 404 -25.71 31.55 25.00
C LEU A 404 -26.24 30.20 24.42
N ASN A 405 -27.19 30.21 23.47
CA ASN A 405 -27.88 28.99 22.99
C ASN A 405 -27.47 28.49 21.59
N ARG A 406 -26.43 29.03 20.96
CA ARG A 406 -25.78 28.34 19.84
C ARG A 406 -24.75 27.35 20.37
N LYS A 407 -25.11 26.07 20.43
CA LYS A 407 -24.14 24.97 20.60
C LYS A 407 -23.00 25.18 19.59
N SER A 408 -21.75 25.08 20.06
CA SER A 408 -20.60 24.98 19.14
C SER A 408 -20.83 23.79 18.20
N LYS A 409 -20.56 23.99 16.91
CA LYS A 409 -20.69 22.92 15.92
C LYS A 409 -19.51 21.96 16.12
N THR A 410 -19.80 20.76 16.62
CA THR A 410 -18.79 19.73 16.86
C THR A 410 -17.91 19.56 15.62
N TRP A 411 -16.60 19.67 15.79
CA TRP A 411 -15.66 19.23 14.76
C TRP A 411 -15.66 17.70 14.68
N ARG A 412 -15.00 17.12 13.65
CA ARG A 412 -14.87 15.66 13.59
C ARG A 412 -13.85 15.18 14.63
N ASP A 413 -14.15 14.06 15.28
CA ASP A 413 -13.25 13.35 16.19
C ASP A 413 -12.63 12.09 15.55
N SER A 414 -13.13 11.68 14.39
CA SER A 414 -12.75 10.45 13.70
C SER A 414 -12.73 10.64 12.17
N PHE A 415 -11.87 9.89 11.47
CA PHE A 415 -11.78 9.92 10.01
C PHE A 415 -11.32 8.57 9.42
N LEU A 416 -11.45 8.47 8.09
CA LEU A 416 -11.03 7.32 7.29
C LEU A 416 -9.60 7.52 6.74
N VAL A 417 -8.74 6.54 6.95
CA VAL A 417 -7.57 6.31 6.10
C VAL A 417 -7.88 5.13 5.19
N GLU A 418 -7.63 5.24 3.89
CA GLU A 418 -7.87 4.12 2.97
C GLU A 418 -6.76 3.93 1.93
N ARG A 419 -6.60 2.67 1.51
CA ARG A 419 -5.64 2.27 0.49
C ARG A 419 -6.14 1.07 -0.30
N GLY A 420 -5.79 1.03 -1.59
CA GLY A 420 -5.98 -0.14 -2.45
C GLY A 420 -7.34 -0.13 -3.12
N LYS A 421 -7.71 -1.24 -3.78
CA LYS A 421 -8.97 -1.34 -4.51
C LYS A 421 -9.96 -2.22 -3.74
N PRO A 422 -11.22 -1.78 -3.55
CA PRO A 422 -12.23 -2.67 -2.98
C PRO A 422 -12.33 -3.95 -3.82
N PRO A 423 -12.29 -5.14 -3.19
CA PRO A 423 -12.28 -6.40 -3.94
C PRO A 423 -13.60 -6.57 -4.69
N HIS A 424 -13.53 -6.71 -6.01
CA HIS A 424 -14.69 -7.10 -6.80
C HIS A 424 -15.20 -8.46 -6.31
N LYS A 425 -16.48 -8.53 -5.91
CA LYS A 425 -17.18 -9.81 -5.74
C LYS A 425 -17.02 -10.63 -7.01
N ARG A 426 -16.29 -11.75 -6.93
CA ARG A 426 -16.15 -12.68 -8.05
C ARG A 426 -17.46 -13.46 -8.19
N ALA A 427 -17.92 -13.63 -9.43
CA ALA A 427 -19.08 -14.48 -9.72
C ALA A 427 -18.81 -15.96 -9.41
N ASP A 428 -17.54 -16.39 -9.58
CA ASP A 428 -17.05 -17.63 -8.97
C ASP A 428 -16.80 -17.39 -7.48
N GLY A 429 -17.52 -18.11 -6.60
CA GLY A 429 -17.46 -18.02 -5.14
C GLY A 429 -16.15 -18.51 -4.49
N LYS A 430 -15.00 -18.18 -5.07
CA LYS A 430 -13.70 -18.28 -4.40
C LYS A 430 -13.39 -16.96 -3.73
N GLU A 431 -13.82 -16.86 -2.48
CA GLU A 431 -13.39 -15.84 -1.54
C GLU A 431 -11.85 -15.84 -1.42
N MET A 432 -11.29 -14.71 -0.97
CA MET A 432 -9.92 -14.74 -0.46
C MET A 432 -9.90 -15.53 0.85
N ALA A 433 -8.87 -16.33 1.07
CA ALA A 433 -8.71 -17.02 2.35
C ALA A 433 -8.67 -15.95 3.46
N GLN A 434 -9.56 -16.07 4.43
CA GLN A 434 -9.66 -15.12 5.53
C GLN A 434 -8.44 -15.32 6.45
N GLU A 435 -7.67 -14.26 6.66
CA GLU A 435 -6.53 -14.25 7.57
C GLU A 435 -7.04 -14.02 9.00
N GLU A 436 -7.30 -15.12 9.70
CA GLU A 436 -7.74 -15.11 11.10
C GLU A 436 -6.74 -14.36 12.00
N ASN A 437 -7.27 -13.65 13.02
CA ASN A 437 -6.48 -12.85 13.97
C ASN A 437 -5.79 -13.71 15.04
N PHE A 438 -5.05 -14.74 14.59
CA PHE A 438 -4.40 -15.71 15.45
C PHE A 438 -2.99 -15.31 15.83
N LEU A 439 -2.88 -14.60 16.97
CA LEU A 439 -1.73 -14.79 17.84
C LEU A 439 -1.48 -16.30 18.04
N PRO A 440 -0.22 -16.78 18.01
CA PRO A 440 0.09 -18.20 18.21
C PRO A 440 -0.56 -18.73 19.48
N LYS A 441 -1.05 -19.98 19.47
CA LYS A 441 -1.81 -20.55 20.62
C LYS A 441 -1.08 -20.41 21.96
N TYR A 442 0.24 -20.56 21.95
CA TYR A 442 1.11 -20.35 23.11
C TYR A 442 1.07 -18.91 23.65
N GLN A 443 1.05 -17.92 22.77
CA GLN A 443 1.06 -16.50 23.12
C GLN A 443 -0.31 -16.06 23.63
N ARG A 444 -1.41 -16.46 22.97
CA ARG A 444 -2.78 -16.28 23.51
C ARG A 444 -2.92 -16.85 24.92
N VAL A 445 -2.32 -18.02 25.19
CA VAL A 445 -2.32 -18.61 26.53
C VAL A 445 -1.47 -17.77 27.50
N LYS A 446 -0.25 -17.36 27.12
CA LYS A 446 0.61 -16.51 27.97
C LYS A 446 -0.11 -15.21 28.38
N ASP A 447 -0.76 -14.54 27.44
CA ASP A 447 -1.44 -13.26 27.66
C ASP A 447 -2.68 -13.44 28.56
N LEU A 448 -3.42 -14.54 28.39
CA LEU A 448 -4.49 -14.92 29.34
C LEU A 448 -3.91 -15.20 30.74
N CYS A 449 -2.79 -15.91 30.84
CA CYS A 449 -2.12 -16.19 32.12
C CYS A 449 -1.52 -14.95 32.83
N GLN A 450 -1.54 -13.77 32.20
CA GLN A 450 -1.20 -12.50 32.86
C GLN A 450 -2.39 -11.86 33.60
N LYS A 451 -3.63 -12.32 33.37
CA LYS A 451 -4.80 -11.83 34.09
C LYS A 451 -4.96 -12.55 35.44
N ALA A 452 -5.26 -11.79 36.49
CA ALA A 452 -5.45 -12.32 37.84
C ALA A 452 -6.49 -13.46 37.95
N GLU A 453 -7.52 -13.45 37.09
CA GLU A 453 -8.58 -14.48 37.02
C GLU A 453 -8.07 -15.89 36.65
N TYR A 454 -6.88 -16.00 36.02
CA TYR A 454 -6.25 -17.26 35.64
C TYR A 454 -4.95 -17.55 36.41
N GLN A 455 -4.41 -16.58 37.16
CA GLN A 455 -3.19 -16.74 37.96
C GLN A 455 -3.45 -17.43 39.31
N THR A 456 -4.64 -17.26 39.87
CA THR A 456 -5.05 -18.01 41.06
C THR A 456 -5.25 -19.48 40.71
N SER A 457 -4.69 -20.38 41.52
CA SER A 457 -5.06 -21.80 41.51
C SER A 457 -6.58 -21.94 41.70
N CYS A 458 -7.19 -23.00 41.14
CA CYS A 458 -8.63 -23.28 41.12
C CYS A 458 -9.29 -23.33 42.52
N GLN A 459 -9.49 -22.18 43.14
CA GLN A 459 -9.90 -21.99 44.53
C GLN A 459 -11.05 -21.00 44.67
N GLN A 460 -11.22 -20.07 43.70
CA GLN A 460 -12.32 -19.11 43.77
C GLN A 460 -13.64 -19.71 43.27
N PRO A 461 -14.77 -19.46 43.98
CA PRO A 461 -16.06 -20.01 43.59
C PRO A 461 -16.49 -19.48 42.22
N GLY A 462 -16.76 -20.39 41.29
CA GLY A 462 -17.10 -20.07 39.89
C GLY A 462 -15.92 -19.99 38.92
N GLN A 463 -14.68 -20.09 39.40
CA GLN A 463 -13.48 -20.12 38.55
C GLN A 463 -13.49 -21.34 37.62
N LYS A 464 -13.32 -21.11 36.30
CA LYS A 464 -13.45 -22.16 35.26
C LYS A 464 -12.11 -22.68 34.75
N TRP A 465 -11.05 -21.89 34.85
CA TRP A 465 -9.72 -22.22 34.35
C TRP A 465 -8.64 -21.62 35.26
N GLN A 466 -7.49 -22.29 35.35
CA GLN A 466 -6.24 -21.78 35.94
C GLN A 466 -5.11 -21.92 34.92
N CYS A 467 -4.04 -21.16 35.07
CA CYS A 467 -2.79 -21.37 34.34
C CYS A 467 -1.80 -22.23 35.12
N VAL A 468 -1.14 -23.14 34.40
CA VAL A 468 -0.08 -24.01 34.93
C VAL A 468 1.07 -24.01 33.93
N GLU A 469 2.30 -24.03 34.41
CA GLU A 469 3.49 -24.16 33.56
C GLU A 469 3.85 -25.63 33.37
N ASP A 470 3.97 -26.08 32.11
CA ASP A 470 4.54 -27.39 31.76
C ASP A 470 6.01 -27.47 32.23
N PRO A 471 6.55 -28.68 32.50
CA PRO A 471 7.98 -28.91 32.72
C PRO A 471 8.91 -28.60 31.52
N THR A 472 8.39 -27.91 30.48
CA THR A 472 9.15 -27.38 29.34
C THR A 472 9.20 -25.84 29.32
N GLY A 473 8.82 -25.18 30.43
CA GLY A 473 8.77 -23.71 30.54
C GLY A 473 7.67 -23.09 29.69
N LYS A 474 6.49 -23.72 29.65
CA LYS A 474 5.37 -23.33 28.78
C LYS A 474 4.04 -23.33 29.52
N LEU A 475 3.45 -22.14 29.63
CA LEU A 475 2.12 -21.94 30.21
C LEU A 475 1.02 -22.64 29.40
N ARG A 476 0.07 -23.26 30.13
CA ARG A 476 -1.16 -23.89 29.64
C ARG A 476 -2.35 -23.53 30.52
N LEU A 477 -3.50 -23.31 29.89
CA LEU A 477 -4.79 -23.21 30.59
C LEU A 477 -5.34 -24.61 30.90
N PHE A 478 -5.55 -24.90 32.18
CA PHE A 478 -6.19 -26.10 32.69
C PHE A 478 -7.60 -25.79 33.20
N LYS A 479 -8.57 -26.64 32.90
CA LYS A 479 -9.96 -26.46 33.35
C LYS A 479 -10.10 -26.84 34.83
N CYS A 480 -10.69 -25.95 35.63
CA CYS A 480 -11.00 -26.24 37.02
C CYS A 480 -12.05 -27.36 37.12
N LYS A 481 -11.76 -28.40 37.90
CA LYS A 481 -12.75 -29.39 38.34
C LYS A 481 -13.50 -28.78 39.54
N GLY A 482 -14.67 -28.20 39.30
CA GLY A 482 -15.36 -27.36 40.27
C GLY A 482 -15.93 -28.13 41.47
N MET A 483 -16.06 -27.44 42.61
CA MET A 483 -16.73 -27.90 43.83
C MET A 483 -18.27 -27.94 43.69
N ALA A 484 -18.79 -28.50 42.59
CA ALA A 484 -20.20 -28.50 42.23
C ALA A 484 -21.06 -29.56 42.97
N ASN A 485 -20.58 -30.09 44.10
CA ASN A 485 -21.16 -31.24 44.81
C ASN A 485 -21.58 -30.96 46.27
N LEU A 486 -21.51 -29.73 46.77
CA LEU A 486 -21.75 -29.42 48.20
C LEU A 486 -23.05 -28.67 48.52
N PHE A 487 -23.78 -28.17 47.51
CA PHE A 487 -25.05 -27.44 47.73
C PHE A 487 -26.14 -27.88 46.73
N ALA A 488 -26.72 -29.06 46.99
CA ALA A 488 -27.96 -29.53 46.39
C ALA A 488 -28.78 -30.27 47.47
N PRO A 489 -30.01 -29.82 47.80
CA PRO A 489 -30.85 -30.52 48.78
C PRO A 489 -31.24 -31.92 48.30
N ARG A 490 -31.31 -32.88 49.23
CA ARG A 490 -31.76 -34.25 48.95
C ARG A 490 -33.27 -34.28 48.65
N MET A 491 -33.66 -35.02 47.63
CA MET A 491 -34.69 -36.06 47.79
C MET A 491 -34.08 -37.41 47.39
N GLN A 492 -34.61 -38.50 47.93
CA GLN A 492 -33.89 -39.76 48.06
C GLN A 492 -34.83 -40.96 47.97
N ALA A 493 -34.25 -42.09 47.54
CA ALA A 493 -34.66 -43.49 47.78
C ALA A 493 -35.54 -44.23 46.73
N GLN A 494 -35.10 -45.47 46.51
CA GLN A 494 -35.87 -46.69 46.20
C GLN A 494 -36.42 -46.89 44.76
N MET A 495 -36.36 -48.10 44.16
CA MET A 495 -35.80 -49.41 44.61
C MET A 495 -34.89 -50.05 43.54
N ALA A 496 -34.16 -51.11 43.92
CA ALA A 496 -33.28 -51.87 43.05
C ALA A 496 -33.50 -53.39 43.18
N SER A 497 -33.60 -54.08 42.05
CA SER A 497 -33.42 -55.53 41.81
C SER A 497 -33.66 -55.79 40.30
N SER A 498 -33.20 -56.87 39.66
CA SER A 498 -32.37 -58.01 40.09
C SER A 498 -31.28 -58.31 39.04
N ALA A 499 -30.38 -59.24 39.32
CA ALA A 499 -29.27 -59.60 38.43
C ALA A 499 -29.59 -60.76 37.46
N SER A 500 -28.65 -60.99 36.52
CA SER A 500 -28.10 -62.31 36.12
C SER A 500 -28.23 -62.78 34.65
N THR A 501 -27.16 -63.47 34.24
CA THR A 501 -27.01 -64.47 33.15
C THR A 501 -27.10 -64.08 31.66
N LEU A 502 -26.17 -64.68 30.89
CA LEU A 502 -26.15 -64.77 29.43
C LEU A 502 -26.97 -65.99 28.97
N SER A 503 -27.49 -65.99 27.73
CA SER A 503 -27.42 -67.21 26.89
C SER A 503 -27.66 -66.97 25.39
N LEU A 504 -26.71 -67.48 24.59
CA LEU A 504 -26.82 -68.20 23.29
C LEU A 504 -27.71 -67.73 22.11
N THR A 505 -27.42 -68.34 20.95
CA THR A 505 -27.87 -67.97 19.61
C THR A 505 -28.50 -69.13 18.82
N ALA A 506 -29.69 -68.93 18.25
CA ALA A 506 -30.29 -69.63 17.09
C ALA A 506 -31.64 -68.95 16.75
N GLY A 507 -32.23 -69.02 15.55
CA GLY A 507 -31.77 -69.58 14.27
C GLY A 507 -32.95 -69.84 13.32
N SER A 508 -32.75 -69.64 12.00
CA SER A 508 -33.58 -70.09 10.85
C SER A 508 -35.06 -69.62 10.68
N ASP A 509 -35.42 -69.46 9.40
CA ASP A 509 -36.74 -69.59 8.75
C ASP A 509 -37.94 -68.71 9.20
N SER A 510 -38.80 -68.16 8.32
CA SER A 510 -39.13 -68.49 6.91
C SER A 510 -39.70 -67.27 6.14
N CYS A 511 -39.94 -67.41 4.83
CA CYS A 511 -40.60 -66.40 3.99
C CYS A 511 -42.12 -66.58 3.92
N ASN A 512 -42.87 -65.48 3.83
CA ASN A 512 -44.02 -65.39 2.91
C ASN A 512 -44.39 -63.94 2.56
N CYS A 513 -45.11 -63.76 1.45
CA CYS A 513 -45.49 -62.46 0.88
C CYS A 513 -46.96 -62.47 0.41
N ALA A 514 -47.46 -61.27 0.05
CA ALA A 514 -48.73 -61.03 -0.67
C ALA A 514 -50.01 -61.18 0.20
N ASP A 515 -51.11 -60.45 -0.03
CA ASP A 515 -51.33 -59.31 -0.96
C ASP A 515 -52.55 -58.45 -0.52
N VAL A 516 -52.94 -57.48 -1.36
CA VAL A 516 -54.25 -56.77 -1.46
C VAL A 516 -54.71 -55.88 -0.26
N ASP A 517 -55.45 -54.77 -0.46
CA ASP A 517 -55.95 -54.16 -1.71
C ASP A 517 -56.00 -52.61 -1.73
N PHE A 518 -56.31 -52.08 -2.92
CA PHE A 518 -56.19 -50.69 -3.37
C PHE A 518 -57.18 -49.66 -2.75
N LYS A 519 -56.73 -48.40 -2.71
CA LYS A 519 -57.54 -47.25 -3.22
C LYS A 519 -56.70 -46.28 -4.07
N THR A 520 -56.94 -46.31 -5.39
CA THR A 520 -56.65 -45.20 -6.32
C THR A 520 -57.75 -44.13 -6.20
N SER A 521 -57.63 -42.86 -6.63
CA SER A 521 -57.13 -42.29 -7.90
C SER A 521 -57.22 -40.75 -7.83
N ASP A 522 -56.71 -39.91 -8.74
CA ASP A 522 -55.37 -39.86 -9.40
C ASP A 522 -54.84 -38.42 -9.15
N PHE A 523 -54.73 -37.37 -9.99
CA PHE A 523 -54.43 -37.10 -11.42
C PHE A 523 -53.55 -35.82 -11.39
N LYS A 524 -52.63 -35.51 -12.32
CA LYS A 524 -52.26 -36.09 -13.61
C LYS A 524 -50.77 -35.82 -13.90
N ARG A 525 -50.04 -36.83 -14.38
CA ARG A 525 -49.10 -36.85 -15.55
C ARG A 525 -48.19 -35.63 -15.83
N LYS A 526 -46.92 -35.77 -16.25
CA LYS A 526 -46.05 -36.93 -16.61
C LYS A 526 -44.59 -36.47 -16.44
N ARG A 527 -43.74 -37.22 -15.71
CA ARG A 527 -42.75 -38.22 -16.19
C ARG A 527 -41.62 -37.67 -17.09
N LEU A 528 -40.31 -37.91 -16.85
CA LEU A 528 -39.56 -39.17 -16.56
C LEU A 528 -39.57 -40.13 -17.77
N LEU A 529 -38.55 -40.93 -18.13
CA LEU A 529 -37.16 -41.20 -17.68
C LEU A 529 -36.35 -41.56 -18.98
N ASN A 530 -35.21 -42.23 -19.10
CA ASN A 530 -34.34 -43.04 -18.22
C ASN A 530 -32.89 -43.07 -18.77
N LYS A 531 -31.88 -43.36 -17.94
CA LYS A 531 -30.62 -44.03 -18.36
C LYS A 531 -30.10 -44.96 -17.27
N ASN A 532 -29.99 -46.24 -17.56
CA ASN A 532 -29.44 -47.23 -16.63
C ASN A 532 -28.95 -48.50 -17.39
N LYS A 533 -27.67 -48.88 -17.21
CA LYS A 533 -27.10 -50.24 -17.46
C LYS A 533 -27.10 -50.73 -18.95
N ILE A 534 -26.30 -51.70 -19.42
CA ILE A 534 -25.13 -52.44 -18.86
C ILE A 534 -24.13 -52.93 -19.97
N LYS A 535 -22.90 -53.28 -19.55
CA LYS A 535 -21.77 -54.05 -20.19
C LYS A 535 -22.00 -54.78 -21.54
N SER A 536 -20.97 -54.83 -22.41
CA SER A 536 -20.27 -56.10 -22.77
C SER A 536 -18.91 -55.95 -23.49
N SER A 537 -18.25 -57.09 -23.69
CA SER A 537 -16.84 -57.46 -23.96
C SER A 537 -16.15 -57.20 -25.32
N LYS A 538 -14.80 -57.11 -25.26
CA LYS A 538 -13.72 -57.71 -26.13
C LYS A 538 -13.84 -57.70 -27.68
N SER A 539 -12.79 -57.19 -28.36
CA SER A 539 -11.82 -58.01 -29.15
C SER A 539 -10.57 -57.19 -29.56
N MET A 540 -9.65 -57.74 -30.37
CA MET A 540 -8.42 -57.08 -30.89
C MET A 540 -8.25 -57.30 -32.40
N SER A 541 -7.68 -56.33 -33.14
CA SER A 541 -6.67 -56.62 -34.20
C SER A 541 -5.95 -55.39 -34.83
N ARG A 542 -4.66 -55.28 -34.49
CA ARG A 542 -3.46 -54.83 -35.27
C ARG A 542 -3.55 -53.94 -36.54
N ARG A 543 -2.76 -52.84 -36.47
CA ARG A 543 -1.73 -52.33 -37.42
C ARG A 543 -2.11 -51.63 -38.75
N ARG A 544 -1.57 -50.42 -38.93
CA ARG A 544 -0.56 -50.06 -39.96
C ARG A 544 0.51 -49.14 -39.33
N LEU A 545 1.69 -49.01 -39.96
CA LEU A 545 2.83 -48.19 -39.50
C LEU A 545 2.83 -46.78 -40.11
N ALA A 546 3.48 -45.84 -39.43
CA ALA A 546 4.06 -44.62 -40.01
C ALA A 546 5.58 -44.59 -39.69
N ARG A 547 6.36 -43.84 -40.49
CA ARG A 547 7.85 -43.85 -40.45
C ARG A 547 8.40 -42.79 -39.49
N SER A 548 9.55 -43.09 -38.87
CA SER A 548 10.38 -42.13 -38.15
C SER A 548 11.33 -41.38 -39.11
N ILE A 549 11.87 -40.25 -38.64
CA ILE A 549 12.88 -39.42 -39.31
C ILE A 549 14.12 -39.38 -38.41
N ALA A 550 15.31 -39.56 -39.00
CA ALA A 550 16.59 -39.47 -38.29
C ALA A 550 17.17 -38.05 -38.37
N PHE A 551 18.03 -37.70 -37.40
CA PHE A 551 18.89 -36.52 -37.46
C PHE A 551 20.24 -36.83 -36.79
N GLU A 552 21.20 -35.95 -37.02
CA GLU A 552 22.62 -36.14 -36.71
C GLU A 552 23.08 -35.09 -35.68
N LEU A 553 23.96 -35.48 -34.77
CA LEU A 553 24.61 -34.59 -33.80
C LEU A 553 25.98 -35.17 -33.42
N ASP A 554 27.04 -34.35 -33.49
CA ASP A 554 28.44 -34.73 -33.22
C ASP A 554 28.91 -36.05 -33.90
N GLY A 555 28.44 -36.30 -35.13
CA GLY A 555 28.94 -37.36 -36.02
C GLY A 555 28.34 -38.76 -35.81
N ASP A 556 27.44 -38.95 -34.85
CA ASP A 556 26.70 -40.20 -34.65
C ASP A 556 25.22 -40.06 -35.07
N LEU A 557 24.68 -41.15 -35.64
CA LEU A 557 23.29 -41.22 -36.14
C LEU A 557 22.34 -41.78 -35.09
N TYR A 558 21.32 -41.00 -34.72
CA TYR A 558 20.32 -41.38 -33.71
C TYR A 558 18.92 -41.54 -34.31
N ALA A 559 18.21 -42.56 -33.84
CA ALA A 559 16.80 -42.80 -34.13
C ALA A 559 15.99 -42.81 -32.82
N VAL A 560 14.84 -42.12 -32.82
CA VAL A 560 13.97 -42.00 -31.64
C VAL A 560 12.83 -43.01 -31.72
N ASP A 561 12.73 -43.87 -30.71
CA ASP A 561 11.53 -44.66 -30.40
C ASP A 561 10.87 -44.08 -29.14
N LEU A 562 9.54 -44.22 -29.01
CA LEU A 562 8.74 -43.43 -28.07
C LEU A 562 8.47 -44.07 -26.71
N GLU A 563 8.91 -45.31 -26.48
CA GLU A 563 8.79 -46.00 -25.18
C GLU A 563 10.14 -46.25 -24.47
N GLN A 564 11.29 -46.12 -25.16
CA GLN A 564 12.62 -46.28 -24.56
C GLN A 564 13.58 -45.22 -25.14
N GLY A 565 14.32 -44.54 -24.25
CA GLY A 565 15.22 -43.44 -24.62
C GLY A 565 16.48 -43.87 -25.40
N TYR A 566 17.25 -42.86 -25.80
CA TYR A 566 18.40 -42.92 -26.72
C TYR A 566 19.28 -44.19 -26.62
N ARG A 567 19.60 -44.76 -27.79
CA ARG A 567 20.69 -45.71 -27.99
C ARG A 567 21.60 -45.23 -29.13
N PRO A 568 22.93 -45.29 -28.99
CA PRO A 568 23.85 -45.15 -30.12
C PRO A 568 23.81 -46.38 -31.03
N LEU A 569 24.14 -46.18 -32.31
CA LEU A 569 24.46 -47.22 -33.29
C LEU A 569 25.99 -47.32 -33.43
N GLY A 570 26.54 -48.53 -33.59
CA GLY A 570 27.96 -48.77 -33.40
C GLY A 570 28.86 -48.67 -34.64
N SER A 571 29.72 -47.65 -34.67
CA SER A 571 31.10 -47.62 -35.19
C SER A 571 31.39 -47.86 -36.69
N ARG A 572 32.16 -46.95 -37.30
CA ARG A 572 33.23 -47.33 -38.27
C ARG A 572 34.37 -46.29 -38.38
N ASN A 573 35.58 -46.77 -38.09
CA ASN A 573 36.96 -46.26 -38.24
C ASN A 573 37.30 -44.93 -38.97
N SER A 574 38.43 -44.35 -38.52
CA SER A 574 39.39 -43.46 -39.24
C SER A 574 39.01 -41.98 -39.40
N SER A 575 39.93 -40.98 -39.40
CA SER A 575 41.40 -40.93 -39.13
C SER A 575 41.88 -39.46 -38.91
N TRP A 576 43.19 -39.22 -38.77
CA TRP A 576 43.90 -37.92 -38.63
C TRP A 576 43.71 -37.21 -37.26
N THR A 577 44.69 -37.06 -36.34
CA THR A 577 46.10 -36.55 -36.32
C THR A 577 46.25 -35.03 -36.19
N ARG A 578 46.88 -34.59 -35.08
CA ARG A 578 47.93 -33.53 -34.91
C ARG A 578 47.72 -32.13 -35.56
N ASP A 579 48.19 -31.03 -34.99
CA ASP A 579 49.40 -30.81 -34.19
C ASP A 579 49.27 -29.50 -33.35
N ARG A 580 50.07 -29.37 -32.26
CA ARG A 580 50.83 -28.17 -31.79
C ARG A 580 50.21 -26.74 -31.70
N SER A 581 50.68 -25.81 -30.83
CA SER A 581 51.74 -25.84 -29.77
C SER A 581 51.84 -24.55 -28.94
N ARG A 582 52.42 -24.66 -27.71
CA ARG A 582 53.22 -23.65 -26.96
C ARG A 582 52.46 -22.39 -26.44
N ALA A 583 52.93 -21.68 -25.40
CA ALA A 583 54.16 -21.76 -24.57
C ALA A 583 53.82 -21.57 -23.06
N VAL A 584 54.50 -22.23 -22.10
CA VAL A 584 55.64 -21.72 -21.25
C VAL A 584 55.29 -20.54 -20.34
N GLY A 585 55.56 -20.54 -19.01
CA GLY A 585 56.21 -21.55 -18.15
C GLY A 585 56.53 -21.02 -16.72
N TYR A 586 57.22 -21.82 -15.89
CA TYR A 586 57.57 -21.65 -14.46
C TYR A 586 56.37 -21.77 -13.47
N GLU A 587 56.30 -22.65 -12.46
CA GLU A 587 57.26 -23.39 -11.59
C GLU A 587 57.80 -22.54 -10.41
N ASP A 588 57.73 -22.97 -9.13
CA ASP A 588 57.12 -24.18 -8.52
C ASP A 588 56.22 -23.78 -7.29
N ASP A 589 55.99 -24.44 -6.13
CA ASP A 589 56.49 -25.63 -5.39
C ASP A 589 55.40 -26.75 -5.30
N ALA A 590 55.62 -28.05 -5.05
CA ALA A 590 56.47 -28.85 -4.12
C ALA A 590 55.95 -28.88 -2.64
N GLU A 591 55.71 -30.00 -1.94
CA GLU A 591 55.90 -31.46 -2.20
C GLU A 591 54.84 -32.40 -1.52
N GLU A 592 54.94 -33.70 -1.84
CA GLU A 592 54.62 -34.92 -1.06
C GLU A 592 53.17 -35.45 -0.79
N PHE A 593 52.93 -36.66 -1.33
CA PHE A 593 52.58 -37.94 -0.64
C PHE A 593 51.27 -38.04 0.20
N SER A 594 50.50 -39.15 0.22
CA SER A 594 50.67 -40.51 -0.35
C SER A 594 49.32 -41.27 -0.47
N GLY A 595 49.36 -42.51 -0.98
CA GLY A 595 48.35 -43.54 -0.68
C GLY A 595 47.33 -43.89 -1.78
N MET A 596 47.50 -45.06 -2.40
CA MET A 596 46.56 -45.66 -3.36
C MET A 596 45.94 -46.96 -2.77
N GLU A 597 45.13 -47.67 -3.58
CA GLU A 597 44.69 -49.09 -3.42
C GLU A 597 43.39 -49.39 -2.60
N VAL A 598 42.54 -50.38 -2.96
CA VAL A 598 42.28 -51.02 -4.28
C VAL A 598 40.86 -51.65 -4.36
N THR A 599 40.47 -52.04 -5.58
CA THR A 599 39.25 -52.72 -6.08
C THR A 599 38.17 -53.30 -5.15
N ALA A 600 36.90 -53.18 -5.60
CA ALA A 600 36.00 -54.34 -5.72
C ALA A 600 34.93 -54.16 -6.83
N ARG A 601 34.89 -55.07 -7.81
CA ARG A 601 33.73 -55.31 -8.70
C ARG A 601 33.09 -56.64 -8.31
N PRO A 602 31.75 -56.72 -8.23
CA PRO A 602 31.03 -57.98 -8.45
C PRO A 602 30.24 -57.92 -9.76
N THR A 603 30.54 -58.83 -10.69
CA THR A 603 29.73 -59.06 -11.89
C THR A 603 28.65 -60.11 -11.64
N SER A 604 27.38 -59.74 -11.78
CA SER A 604 26.34 -60.71 -12.15
C SER A 604 25.20 -60.01 -12.90
N ARG A 605 24.67 -60.69 -13.92
CA ARG A 605 23.35 -60.43 -14.50
C ARG A 605 22.49 -61.62 -14.13
N ASP A 606 21.42 -61.43 -13.37
CA ASP A 606 20.28 -62.35 -13.46
C ASP A 606 18.96 -61.70 -13.00
N LYS A 607 17.87 -62.16 -13.64
CA LYS A 607 16.43 -61.99 -13.36
C LYS A 607 15.84 -60.58 -13.15
N LEU A 608 14.64 -60.43 -13.72
CA LEU A 608 13.81 -59.22 -13.59
C LEU A 608 13.18 -59.13 -12.20
N THR A 609 13.33 -57.99 -11.55
CA THR A 609 12.45 -57.52 -10.47
C THR A 609 12.13 -56.03 -10.70
N PRO A 610 10.90 -55.57 -10.44
CA PRO A 610 10.58 -54.15 -10.52
C PRO A 610 11.32 -53.40 -9.38
N PRO A 611 11.80 -52.16 -9.61
CA PRO A 611 12.51 -51.42 -8.60
C PRO A 611 11.63 -51.16 -7.37
N SER A 612 12.06 -51.63 -6.20
CA SER A 612 11.33 -51.57 -4.92
C SER A 612 11.23 -50.16 -4.30
N SER A 613 11.65 -49.14 -5.04
CA SER A 613 11.54 -47.73 -4.65
C SER A 613 11.46 -46.81 -5.86
N LEU A 614 10.62 -45.78 -5.76
CA LEU A 614 10.51 -44.70 -6.74
C LEU A 614 11.46 -43.57 -6.32
N LYS A 615 12.56 -43.39 -7.05
CA LYS A 615 13.48 -42.27 -6.83
C LYS A 615 12.79 -40.96 -7.21
N VAL A 616 12.63 -40.05 -6.24
CA VAL A 616 12.00 -38.73 -6.43
C VAL A 616 13.06 -37.67 -6.68
N THR A 617 14.21 -37.76 -6.00
CA THR A 617 15.40 -36.93 -6.26
C THR A 617 16.66 -37.80 -6.21
N TYR A 618 17.80 -37.23 -6.60
CA TYR A 618 19.10 -37.90 -6.56
C TYR A 618 19.54 -38.38 -5.15
N ARG A 619 18.89 -37.89 -4.07
CA ARG A 619 19.15 -38.30 -2.67
C ARG A 619 17.93 -38.83 -1.91
N CYS A 620 16.73 -38.85 -2.47
CA CYS A 620 15.52 -39.34 -1.79
C CYS A 620 14.63 -40.22 -2.67
N SER A 621 14.10 -41.28 -2.08
CA SER A 621 13.23 -42.27 -2.72
C SER A 621 12.00 -42.59 -1.85
N ILE A 622 10.86 -42.84 -2.49
CA ILE A 622 9.66 -43.37 -1.85
C ILE A 622 9.72 -44.90 -1.96
N LEU A 623 9.60 -45.60 -0.83
CA LEU A 623 9.50 -47.06 -0.78
C LEU A 623 8.06 -47.51 -1.04
N MET A 624 7.83 -48.78 -1.36
CA MET A 624 6.50 -49.35 -1.64
C MET A 624 5.48 -49.31 -0.48
N ASN A 625 5.88 -48.83 0.70
CA ASN A 625 5.03 -48.61 1.88
C ASN A 625 4.77 -47.11 2.16
N ASP A 626 4.88 -46.27 1.12
CA ASP A 626 4.80 -44.80 1.14
C ASP A 626 5.80 -44.08 2.08
N THR A 627 6.75 -44.79 2.70
CA THR A 627 7.79 -44.15 3.52
C THR A 627 8.90 -43.55 2.66
N VAL A 628 9.36 -42.35 3.02
CA VAL A 628 10.44 -41.65 2.31
C VAL A 628 11.78 -42.02 2.94
N LYS A 629 12.68 -42.60 2.14
CA LYS A 629 14.08 -42.86 2.51
C LYS A 629 15.01 -41.91 1.74
N CYS A 630 15.67 -41.02 2.48
CA CYS A 630 16.75 -40.18 1.97
C CYS A 630 18.14 -40.68 2.41
N ASP A 631 19.18 -40.19 1.74
CA ASP A 631 20.58 -40.33 2.12
C ASP A 631 20.83 -39.91 3.58
N GLY A 632 21.55 -40.74 4.34
CA GLY A 632 21.90 -40.47 5.74
C GLY A 632 22.77 -39.22 5.93
N GLY A 633 23.54 -38.83 4.92
CA GLY A 633 24.29 -37.56 4.93
C GLY A 633 23.37 -36.33 5.03
N LEU A 634 22.14 -36.43 4.50
CA LEU A 634 21.17 -35.32 4.49
C LEU A 634 20.68 -34.95 5.89
N TYR A 635 20.59 -35.93 6.80
CA TYR A 635 20.11 -35.72 8.17
C TYR A 635 21.23 -35.36 9.16
N LYS A 636 22.51 -35.53 8.77
CA LYS A 636 23.68 -35.21 9.60
C LYS A 636 24.08 -33.73 9.57
N SER A 637 23.60 -32.95 8.60
CA SER A 637 23.87 -31.50 8.51
C SER A 637 22.58 -30.72 8.28
N LEU A 638 22.28 -29.81 9.22
CA LEU A 638 21.12 -28.92 9.13
C LEU A 638 21.15 -28.03 7.87
N GLN A 639 22.34 -27.72 7.35
CA GLN A 639 22.49 -26.93 6.12
C GLN A 639 22.17 -27.78 4.88
N ALA A 640 22.76 -28.98 4.77
CA ALA A 640 22.47 -29.91 3.67
C ALA A 640 20.97 -30.30 3.62
N TRP A 641 20.32 -30.42 4.78
CA TRP A 641 18.87 -30.64 4.87
C TRP A 641 18.07 -29.44 4.31
N LYS A 642 18.41 -28.21 4.72
CA LYS A 642 17.74 -26.98 4.23
C LYS A 642 17.86 -26.83 2.72
N ASP A 643 19.07 -26.98 2.19
CA ASP A 643 19.36 -26.75 0.77
C ASP A 643 18.65 -27.78 -0.12
N HIS A 644 18.65 -29.06 0.28
CA HIS A 644 17.94 -30.12 -0.45
C HIS A 644 16.41 -30.01 -0.32
N LYS A 645 15.90 -29.55 0.83
CA LYS A 645 14.47 -29.24 0.99
C LYS A 645 14.05 -28.11 0.04
N LEU A 646 14.82 -27.02 -0.02
CA LEU A 646 14.53 -25.86 -0.85
C LEU A 646 14.59 -26.20 -2.35
N HIS A 647 15.52 -27.07 -2.75
CA HIS A 647 15.56 -27.66 -4.09
C HIS A 647 14.28 -28.44 -4.44
N ILE A 648 13.78 -29.30 -3.53
CA ILE A 648 12.51 -30.02 -3.71
C ILE A 648 11.32 -29.05 -3.82
N GLU A 649 11.26 -28.02 -2.97
CA GLU A 649 10.19 -27.00 -3.02
C GLU A 649 10.17 -26.26 -4.38
N HIS A 650 11.34 -25.98 -4.97
CA HIS A 650 11.47 -25.38 -6.29
C HIS A 650 11.09 -26.32 -7.45
N GLU A 651 11.46 -27.60 -7.40
CA GLU A 651 11.00 -28.59 -8.39
C GLU A 651 9.48 -28.74 -8.38
N ILE A 652 8.87 -28.76 -7.19
CA ILE A 652 7.41 -28.84 -7.04
C ILE A 652 6.71 -27.63 -7.66
N GLU A 653 7.16 -26.39 -7.41
CA GLU A 653 6.57 -25.19 -8.03
C GLU A 653 6.71 -25.21 -9.57
N THR A 654 7.87 -25.65 -10.05
CA THR A 654 8.17 -25.77 -11.49
C THR A 654 7.25 -26.80 -12.17
N LEU A 655 7.08 -27.97 -11.56
CA LEU A 655 6.19 -29.03 -12.05
C LEU A 655 4.70 -28.62 -11.96
N GLN A 656 4.27 -27.98 -10.87
CA GLN A 656 2.91 -27.43 -10.76
C GLN A 656 2.63 -26.39 -11.86
N THR A 657 3.59 -25.52 -12.16
CA THR A 657 3.49 -24.54 -13.26
C THR A 657 3.41 -25.24 -14.62
N LYS A 658 4.23 -26.26 -14.87
CA LYS A 658 4.18 -27.07 -16.10
C LYS A 658 2.82 -27.79 -16.25
N ILE A 659 2.30 -28.38 -15.17
CA ILE A 659 0.98 -29.01 -15.12
C ILE A 659 -0.15 -27.98 -15.37
N LYS A 660 -0.06 -26.78 -14.80
CA LYS A 660 -1.02 -25.69 -15.01
C LYS A 660 -1.08 -25.27 -16.49
N ASN A 661 0.08 -25.07 -17.11
CA ASN A 661 0.17 -24.71 -18.53
C ASN A 661 -0.38 -25.85 -19.41
N LEU A 662 -0.06 -27.11 -19.12
CA LEU A 662 -0.61 -28.27 -19.83
C LEU A 662 -2.13 -28.43 -19.63
N ARG A 663 -2.68 -28.09 -18.47
CA ARG A 663 -4.13 -28.03 -18.22
C ARG A 663 -4.79 -26.91 -19.03
N GLU A 664 -4.14 -25.76 -19.19
CA GLU A 664 -4.64 -24.65 -20.02
C GLU A 664 -4.63 -25.01 -21.51
N VAL A 665 -3.55 -25.64 -22.01
CA VAL A 665 -3.49 -26.21 -23.38
C VAL A 665 -4.54 -27.30 -23.59
N LYS A 666 -4.72 -28.24 -22.64
CA LYS A 666 -5.79 -29.25 -22.68
C LYS A 666 -7.19 -28.61 -22.66
N GLY A 667 -7.36 -27.48 -21.98
CA GLY A 667 -8.58 -26.67 -21.99
C GLY A 667 -8.82 -25.97 -23.34
N HIS A 668 -7.77 -25.52 -24.02
CA HIS A 668 -7.84 -24.96 -25.36
C HIS A 668 -8.19 -26.04 -26.41
N LEU A 669 -7.48 -27.18 -26.39
CA LEU A 669 -7.75 -28.32 -27.29
C LEU A 669 -9.16 -28.89 -27.11
N LYS A 670 -9.73 -28.84 -25.89
CA LYS A 670 -11.16 -29.17 -25.66
C LYS A 670 -12.14 -28.15 -26.24
N LYS A 671 -11.74 -26.88 -26.40
CA LYS A 671 -12.59 -25.80 -26.93
C LYS A 671 -12.48 -25.65 -28.45
N VAL A 672 -11.36 -26.07 -29.03
CA VAL A 672 -11.10 -26.07 -30.48
C VAL A 672 -11.05 -27.53 -30.98
N ARG A 673 -11.98 -28.38 -30.51
CA ARG A 673 -12.18 -29.72 -31.06
C ARG A 673 -12.85 -29.57 -32.44
N PRO A 674 -12.25 -30.06 -33.54
CA PRO A 674 -12.94 -30.13 -34.82
C PRO A 674 -14.11 -31.10 -34.75
N GLU A 675 -15.19 -30.81 -35.48
CA GLU A 675 -16.30 -31.76 -35.66
C GLU A 675 -15.90 -32.85 -36.67
N GLU A 676 -16.42 -34.07 -36.46
CA GLU A 676 -16.03 -35.25 -37.23
C GLU A 676 -16.92 -35.36 -38.48
N CYS A 677 -16.33 -35.15 -39.67
CA CYS A 677 -17.03 -35.30 -40.95
C CYS A 677 -17.53 -36.74 -41.13
N GLN A 678 -18.85 -36.93 -41.18
CA GLN A 678 -19.47 -38.21 -41.52
C GLN A 678 -19.60 -38.33 -43.05
N CYS A 679 -18.85 -39.26 -43.65
CA CYS A 679 -18.87 -39.53 -45.09
C CYS A 679 -19.35 -40.95 -45.40
N SER A 680 -20.67 -41.12 -45.52
CA SER A 680 -21.35 -42.29 -46.10
C SER A 680 -22.81 -41.91 -46.41
N SER A 681 -23.42 -42.22 -47.56
CA SER A 681 -22.98 -42.95 -48.76
C SER A 681 -23.73 -42.38 -50.02
N PRO A 682 -23.71 -42.97 -51.25
CA PRO A 682 -23.76 -42.19 -52.50
C PRO A 682 -25.12 -42.06 -53.23
N SER A 683 -25.09 -41.30 -54.34
CA SER A 683 -26.09 -41.17 -55.43
C SER A 683 -27.34 -40.32 -55.12
N ASP A 684 -27.93 -39.54 -56.04
CA ASP A 684 -27.85 -39.57 -57.52
C ASP A 684 -28.26 -38.23 -58.23
N VAL A 685 -28.02 -38.17 -59.56
CA VAL A 685 -28.67 -37.34 -60.62
C VAL A 685 -28.66 -35.78 -60.58
N LEU A 686 -27.90 -35.22 -61.55
CA LEU A 686 -28.08 -33.99 -62.36
C LEU A 686 -29.03 -32.82 -61.95
N ARG A 687 -28.50 -31.59 -62.02
CA ARG A 687 -28.72 -30.73 -63.23
C ARG A 687 -27.75 -29.56 -63.43
N ASN A 688 -27.53 -29.26 -64.71
CA ASN A 688 -26.58 -28.32 -65.32
C ASN A 688 -26.71 -26.85 -64.87
N LYS A 689 -25.58 -26.13 -64.86
CA LYS A 689 -25.23 -25.19 -65.95
C LYS A 689 -23.74 -24.83 -65.94
N GLU A 690 -23.20 -24.48 -67.10
CA GLU A 690 -21.80 -24.03 -67.23
C GLU A 690 -21.61 -22.61 -66.65
N THR A 691 -20.37 -22.20 -66.32
CA THR A 691 -19.64 -21.18 -67.11
C THR A 691 -18.25 -20.78 -66.56
N TYR A 692 -17.32 -20.61 -67.50
CA TYR A 692 -16.15 -19.70 -67.53
C TYR A 692 -15.01 -19.78 -66.50
N GLN A 693 -13.92 -19.08 -66.87
CA GLN A 693 -12.55 -19.22 -66.38
C GLN A 693 -12.12 -18.04 -65.48
N LEU A 694 -11.14 -18.32 -64.61
CA LEU A 694 -10.05 -17.44 -64.16
C LEU A 694 -10.21 -15.91 -64.28
N SER A 695 -10.35 -15.23 -63.14
CA SER A 695 -9.47 -14.10 -62.76
C SER A 695 -9.63 -13.74 -61.28
N ALA A 696 -8.69 -12.98 -60.71
CA ALA A 696 -8.53 -12.82 -59.25
C ALA A 696 -9.39 -11.69 -58.65
N GLY A 697 -9.97 -11.92 -57.47
CA GLY A 697 -10.76 -10.90 -56.76
C GLY A 697 -10.98 -11.13 -55.26
N ARG A 698 -10.30 -10.30 -54.43
CA ARG A 698 -10.68 -9.87 -53.07
C ARG A 698 -11.26 -10.90 -52.06
N MET A 699 -10.41 -11.37 -51.14
CA MET A 699 -10.84 -11.71 -49.77
C MET A 699 -11.09 -10.42 -48.96
N LEU A 700 -12.25 -10.26 -48.32
CA LEU A 700 -12.50 -9.13 -47.41
C LEU A 700 -11.85 -9.36 -46.04
N PRO A 701 -11.17 -8.36 -45.43
CA PRO A 701 -10.73 -8.45 -44.05
C PRO A 701 -11.91 -8.31 -43.07
N LEU A 702 -12.13 -9.32 -42.21
CA LEU A 702 -13.10 -9.25 -41.12
C LEU A 702 -12.78 -8.08 -40.17
N ARG A 703 -13.62 -7.03 -40.23
CA ARG A 703 -13.37 -5.71 -39.63
C ARG A 703 -13.65 -5.69 -38.12
N MET A 704 -12.73 -6.24 -37.33
CA MET A 704 -12.79 -6.23 -35.86
C MET A 704 -13.15 -4.84 -35.29
N PRO A 705 -14.12 -4.72 -34.35
CA PRO A 705 -14.57 -3.44 -33.82
C PRO A 705 -13.44 -2.61 -33.20
N SER A 706 -13.44 -1.30 -33.46
CA SER A 706 -12.37 -0.36 -33.04
C SER A 706 -12.03 -0.44 -31.55
N LYS A 707 -13.04 -0.51 -30.66
CA LYS A 707 -12.87 -0.66 -29.21
C LYS A 707 -12.20 -1.99 -28.80
N LEU A 708 -12.47 -3.08 -29.52
CA LEU A 708 -11.83 -4.38 -29.30
C LEU A 708 -10.38 -4.39 -29.78
N LYS A 709 -10.10 -3.80 -30.95
CA LYS A 709 -8.73 -3.67 -31.49
C LYS A 709 -7.84 -2.81 -30.58
N THR A 710 -8.37 -1.70 -30.05
CA THR A 710 -7.65 -0.86 -29.07
C THR A 710 -7.45 -1.54 -27.71
N GLN A 711 -8.46 -2.23 -27.16
CA GLN A 711 -8.25 -3.05 -25.94
C GLN A 711 -7.19 -4.15 -26.15
N TRP A 712 -7.21 -4.84 -27.29
CA TRP A 712 -6.22 -5.88 -27.60
C TRP A 712 -4.81 -5.28 -27.71
N LEU A 713 -4.64 -4.17 -28.44
CA LEU A 713 -3.36 -3.45 -28.53
C LEU A 713 -2.86 -2.98 -27.16
N GLN A 714 -3.73 -2.47 -26.27
CA GLN A 714 -3.36 -2.09 -24.91
C GLN A 714 -2.95 -3.30 -24.05
N LYS A 715 -3.68 -4.42 -24.14
CA LYS A 715 -3.33 -5.68 -23.46
C LYS A 715 -1.98 -6.22 -23.95
N GLU A 716 -1.75 -6.22 -25.25
CA GLU A 716 -0.50 -6.67 -25.87
C GLU A 716 0.67 -5.72 -25.57
N GLN A 717 0.48 -4.39 -25.57
CA GLN A 717 1.48 -3.45 -25.08
C GLN A 717 1.80 -3.67 -23.60
N LYS A 718 0.80 -3.91 -22.73
CA LYS A 718 1.03 -4.27 -21.33
C LYS A 718 1.79 -5.61 -21.21
N ARG A 719 1.48 -6.60 -22.05
CA ARG A 719 2.18 -7.90 -22.11
C ARG A 719 3.65 -7.73 -22.56
N ARG A 720 3.91 -6.97 -23.63
CA ARG A 720 5.26 -6.65 -24.12
C ARG A 720 6.06 -5.81 -23.11
N LYS A 721 5.44 -4.86 -22.42
CA LYS A 721 6.08 -4.11 -21.31
C LYS A 721 6.45 -5.03 -20.14
N LYS A 722 5.58 -5.98 -19.76
CA LYS A 722 5.90 -7.01 -18.76
C LYS A 722 7.04 -7.93 -19.22
N LEU A 723 6.97 -8.45 -20.45
CA LEU A 723 7.99 -9.34 -21.02
C LEU A 723 9.36 -8.66 -21.13
N ARG A 724 9.42 -7.40 -21.60
CA ARG A 724 10.68 -6.62 -21.63
C ARG A 724 11.26 -6.40 -20.22
N LYS A 725 10.42 -6.12 -19.21
CA LYS A 725 10.87 -6.04 -17.82
C LYS A 725 11.36 -7.39 -17.27
N PHE A 726 10.72 -8.50 -17.66
CA PHE A 726 11.12 -9.85 -17.25
C PHE A 726 12.43 -10.31 -17.90
N LEU A 727 12.57 -10.12 -19.22
CA LEU A 727 13.81 -10.40 -19.94
C LEU A 727 14.97 -9.55 -19.42
N LYS A 728 14.76 -8.26 -19.12
CA LYS A 728 15.82 -7.43 -18.53
C LYS A 728 16.23 -7.90 -17.13
N ARG A 729 15.31 -8.43 -16.31
CA ARG A 729 15.66 -9.05 -15.01
C ARG A 729 16.52 -10.30 -15.17
N LEU A 730 16.15 -11.19 -16.09
CA LEU A 730 16.95 -12.38 -16.42
C LEU A 730 18.34 -12.00 -16.94
N GLN A 731 18.43 -10.98 -17.80
CA GLN A 731 19.69 -10.47 -18.35
C GLN A 731 20.56 -9.77 -17.29
N ASN A 732 19.98 -9.33 -16.18
CA ASN A 732 20.65 -8.65 -15.08
C ASN A 732 20.96 -9.57 -13.87
N ASN A 733 20.54 -10.84 -13.86
CA ASN A 733 20.48 -11.69 -12.66
C ASN A 733 19.75 -11.03 -11.46
N ASP A 734 18.68 -10.24 -11.72
CA ASP A 734 17.87 -9.59 -10.68
C ASP A 734 17.12 -10.64 -9.81
N THR A 735 17.73 -11.09 -8.72
CA THR A 735 17.10 -11.95 -7.70
C THR A 735 16.11 -11.19 -6.80
N CYS A 736 15.99 -9.86 -6.98
CA CYS A 736 15.13 -8.99 -6.17
C CYS A 736 13.63 -9.09 -6.54
N SER A 737 13.02 -10.24 -6.22
CA SER A 737 11.56 -10.40 -6.28
C SER A 737 11.02 -11.42 -5.29
N MET A 738 10.32 -10.92 -4.26
CA MET A 738 9.46 -11.73 -3.40
C MET A 738 8.05 -11.85 -4.01
N PRO A 739 7.36 -13.01 -3.90
CA PRO A 739 5.98 -13.15 -4.36
C PRO A 739 5.03 -12.11 -3.74
N GLY A 740 4.19 -11.49 -4.56
CA GLY A 740 3.20 -10.48 -4.13
C GLY A 740 3.75 -9.08 -3.83
N LEU A 741 4.96 -8.97 -3.28
CA LEU A 741 5.57 -7.68 -2.90
C LEU A 741 6.10 -6.88 -4.11
N THR A 742 6.08 -5.55 -3.98
CA THR A 742 6.81 -4.62 -4.85
C THR A 742 8.20 -4.37 -4.27
N CYS A 743 9.19 -5.03 -4.90
CA CYS A 743 10.61 -4.92 -4.55
C CYS A 743 11.37 -4.01 -5.51
N PHE A 744 12.43 -3.39 -5.00
CA PHE A 744 13.36 -2.52 -5.70
C PHE A 744 14.81 -2.96 -5.42
N THR A 745 15.59 -3.15 -6.48
CA THR A 745 17.05 -3.25 -6.38
C THR A 745 17.59 -1.83 -6.21
N HIS A 746 18.33 -1.58 -5.15
CA HIS A 746 19.17 -0.39 -4.99
C HIS A 746 20.61 -0.76 -5.39
N ASP A 747 21.27 0.12 -6.12
CA ASP A 747 22.65 -0.06 -6.58
C ASP A 747 23.47 1.22 -6.37
N ASN A 748 24.73 1.19 -6.79
CA ASN A 748 25.65 2.33 -6.63
C ASN A 748 25.22 3.59 -7.42
N HIS A 749 24.25 3.46 -8.34
CA HIS A 749 23.70 4.55 -9.17
C HIS A 749 22.37 5.10 -8.63
N HIS A 750 21.94 4.73 -7.41
CA HIS A 750 20.67 5.18 -6.83
C HIS A 750 20.58 6.72 -6.65
N TRP A 751 21.71 7.40 -6.49
CA TRP A 751 21.83 8.86 -6.42
C TRP A 751 22.73 9.39 -7.54
N GLN A 752 22.38 10.57 -8.08
CA GLN A 752 23.15 11.25 -9.13
C GLN A 752 24.15 12.27 -8.58
N THR A 753 23.96 12.75 -7.34
CA THR A 753 24.92 13.64 -6.67
C THR A 753 25.69 12.93 -5.56
N ALA A 754 26.93 13.34 -5.32
CA ALA A 754 27.74 12.83 -4.21
C ALA A 754 27.13 13.26 -2.84
N PRO A 755 27.34 12.49 -1.75
CA PRO A 755 28.05 11.20 -1.68
C PRO A 755 27.25 10.05 -2.33
N PHE A 756 27.92 9.25 -3.15
CA PHE A 756 27.34 8.09 -3.85
C PHE A 756 27.20 6.87 -2.93
N TRP A 757 26.34 5.93 -3.30
CA TRP A 757 26.23 4.65 -2.62
C TRP A 757 27.39 3.73 -3.03
N THR A 758 28.17 3.24 -2.06
CA THR A 758 29.39 2.46 -2.32
C THR A 758 29.33 1.02 -1.82
N MET A 759 28.35 0.68 -0.98
CA MET A 759 28.29 -0.60 -0.24
C MET A 759 27.66 -1.77 -1.05
N GLY A 760 27.57 -1.61 -2.38
CA GLY A 760 27.08 -2.64 -3.29
C GLY A 760 25.55 -2.75 -3.35
N PRO A 761 25.02 -3.51 -4.33
CA PRO A 761 23.59 -3.59 -4.55
C PRO A 761 22.86 -4.44 -3.51
N PHE A 762 21.64 -4.03 -3.14
CA PHE A 762 20.76 -4.78 -2.23
C PHE A 762 19.29 -4.68 -2.67
N CYS A 763 18.45 -5.54 -2.10
CA CYS A 763 17.02 -5.62 -2.42
C CYS A 763 16.14 -5.13 -1.26
N ALA A 764 15.23 -4.20 -1.54
CA ALA A 764 14.21 -3.74 -0.59
C ALA A 764 12.80 -4.09 -1.10
N CYS A 765 12.04 -4.85 -0.31
CA CYS A 765 10.63 -5.18 -0.56
C CYS A 765 9.77 -4.55 0.56
N THR A 766 9.12 -3.41 0.30
CA THR A 766 8.48 -2.59 1.35
C THR A 766 7.02 -2.27 1.11
N SER A 767 6.41 -2.82 0.06
CA SER A 767 5.01 -2.54 -0.30
C SER A 767 4.43 -3.67 -1.15
N ALA A 768 3.14 -3.62 -1.46
CA ALA A 768 2.50 -4.53 -2.40
C ALA A 768 1.24 -3.91 -3.05
N ASN A 769 1.05 -4.09 -4.36
CA ASN A 769 -0.07 -3.47 -5.10
C ASN A 769 -1.47 -4.03 -4.72
N ASN A 770 -1.53 -5.18 -4.06
CA ASN A 770 -2.76 -5.79 -3.55
C ASN A 770 -3.07 -5.45 -2.08
N ASN A 771 -2.13 -4.83 -1.35
CA ASN A 771 -2.40 -4.45 0.04
C ASN A 771 -3.47 -3.36 0.09
N THR A 772 -4.64 -3.75 0.58
CA THR A 772 -5.86 -2.96 0.60
C THR A 772 -6.38 -2.97 2.02
N TYR A 773 -6.64 -1.79 2.57
CA TYR A 773 -7.12 -1.63 3.94
C TYR A 773 -7.95 -0.35 4.08
N TRP A 774 -8.73 -0.32 5.15
CA TRP A 774 -9.47 0.85 5.61
C TRP A 774 -9.28 0.96 7.11
N CYS A 775 -8.98 2.17 7.60
CA CYS A 775 -8.75 2.40 9.02
C CYS A 775 -9.58 3.57 9.54
N LEU A 776 -10.10 3.40 10.75
CA LEU A 776 -10.71 4.43 11.58
C LEU A 776 -9.61 5.00 12.49
N ARG A 777 -9.22 6.26 12.25
CA ARG A 777 -8.34 7.02 13.15
C ARG A 777 -9.22 7.98 13.96
N THR A 778 -9.11 7.92 15.28
CA THR A 778 -9.91 8.74 16.20
C THR A 778 -9.00 9.49 17.16
N ILE A 779 -9.23 10.80 17.33
CA ILE A 779 -8.58 11.67 18.31
C ILE A 779 -9.64 12.59 18.94
N ASN A 780 -9.83 12.45 20.24
CA ASN A 780 -10.58 13.38 21.11
C ASN A 780 -10.05 13.30 22.55
N ASP A 781 -10.66 14.05 23.47
CA ASP A 781 -10.26 14.20 24.88
C ASP A 781 -10.18 12.89 25.69
N THR A 782 -10.69 11.77 25.14
CA THR A 782 -10.78 10.47 25.82
C THR A 782 -10.21 9.30 25.02
N HIS A 783 -10.04 9.44 23.70
CA HIS A 783 -9.65 8.35 22.79
C HIS A 783 -8.66 8.85 21.74
N ASN A 784 -7.54 8.14 21.58
CA ASN A 784 -6.51 8.42 20.58
C ASN A 784 -6.03 7.10 19.96
N PHE A 785 -6.83 6.52 19.07
CA PHE A 785 -6.56 5.18 18.51
C PHE A 785 -6.51 5.16 16.99
N LEU A 786 -5.91 4.09 16.46
CA LEU A 786 -6.02 3.64 15.08
C LEU A 786 -6.56 2.21 15.06
N PHE A 787 -7.69 1.99 14.37
CA PHE A 787 -8.27 0.67 14.10
C PHE A 787 -8.26 0.42 12.60
N CYS A 788 -7.74 -0.72 12.13
CA CYS A 788 -7.59 -1.05 10.72
C CYS A 788 -8.21 -2.41 10.35
N GLU A 789 -8.92 -2.44 9.22
CA GLU A 789 -9.40 -3.65 8.56
C GLU A 789 -8.66 -3.85 7.24
N PHE A 790 -7.97 -4.98 7.10
CA PHE A 790 -7.34 -5.38 5.84
C PHE A 790 -8.31 -6.21 4.99
N ALA A 791 -8.18 -6.13 3.66
CA ALA A 791 -9.01 -6.89 2.73
C ALA A 791 -8.80 -8.42 2.77
N THR A 792 -7.91 -8.90 3.64
CA THR A 792 -7.76 -10.32 4.00
C THR A 792 -8.62 -10.74 5.20
N GLY A 793 -9.27 -9.81 5.92
CA GLY A 793 -9.98 -10.06 7.17
C GLY A 793 -9.13 -9.82 8.44
N PHE A 794 -7.82 -9.59 8.27
CA PHE A 794 -6.94 -9.26 9.39
C PHE A 794 -7.25 -7.87 9.98
N LEU A 795 -7.11 -7.75 11.30
CA LEU A 795 -7.33 -6.51 12.06
C LEU A 795 -6.05 -6.00 12.72
N GLU A 796 -5.90 -4.69 12.80
CA GLU A 796 -4.94 -4.03 13.70
C GLU A 796 -5.65 -2.99 14.58
N TYR A 797 -5.22 -2.86 15.84
CA TYR A 797 -5.67 -1.82 16.77
C TYR A 797 -4.48 -1.35 17.62
N PHE A 798 -4.33 -0.03 17.72
CA PHE A 798 -3.32 0.64 18.54
C PHE A 798 -3.97 1.79 19.30
N ASP A 799 -3.71 1.89 20.61
CA ASP A 799 -4.02 3.07 21.42
C ASP A 799 -2.74 3.90 21.57
N LEU A 800 -2.69 5.04 20.87
CA LEU A 800 -1.50 5.87 20.76
C LEU A 800 -1.25 6.74 22.01
N ASN A 801 -2.13 6.68 23.01
CA ASN A 801 -1.81 7.21 24.35
C ASN A 801 -0.86 6.29 25.13
N THR A 802 -0.80 5.00 24.77
CA THR A 802 0.04 3.99 25.47
C THR A 802 1.11 3.38 24.55
N ASP A 803 0.82 3.24 23.26
CA ASP A 803 1.72 2.75 22.23
C ASP A 803 1.80 3.75 21.04
N PRO A 804 2.43 4.93 21.24
CA PRO A 804 2.56 5.95 20.18
C PRO A 804 3.42 5.48 18.99
N TYR A 805 4.21 4.41 19.15
CA TYR A 805 5.03 3.83 18.08
C TYR A 805 4.40 2.60 17.41
N GLN A 806 3.19 2.21 17.83
CA GLN A 806 2.35 1.18 17.22
C GLN A 806 3.02 -0.22 17.18
N LEU A 807 3.82 -0.49 18.22
CA LEU A 807 4.62 -1.69 18.41
C LEU A 807 3.80 -2.96 18.65
N ILE A 808 2.62 -2.89 19.29
CA ILE A 808 1.85 -4.07 19.70
C ILE A 808 0.39 -3.96 19.23
N ASN A 809 -0.05 -4.89 18.38
CA ASN A 809 -1.46 -4.97 17.98
C ASN A 809 -2.34 -5.45 19.15
N ALA A 810 -3.15 -4.55 19.69
CA ALA A 810 -4.01 -4.80 20.85
C ALA A 810 -5.45 -5.25 20.52
N VAL A 811 -5.74 -5.69 19.28
CA VAL A 811 -7.07 -6.24 18.90
C VAL A 811 -7.59 -7.30 19.87
N SER A 812 -6.70 -8.13 20.44
CA SER A 812 -7.05 -9.22 21.35
C SER A 812 -7.48 -8.78 22.76
N THR A 813 -7.23 -7.52 23.15
CA THR A 813 -7.63 -6.99 24.47
C THR A 813 -9.01 -6.33 24.45
N LEU A 814 -9.51 -5.97 23.26
CA LEU A 814 -10.79 -5.31 23.06
C LEU A 814 -11.98 -6.23 23.29
N ASP A 815 -13.08 -5.64 23.73
CA ASP A 815 -14.37 -6.34 23.81
C ASP A 815 -15.06 -6.38 22.42
N ARG A 816 -15.99 -7.33 22.26
CA ARG A 816 -16.73 -7.52 21.00
C ARG A 816 -17.63 -6.33 20.65
N ASN A 817 -18.07 -5.54 21.61
CA ASN A 817 -18.93 -4.38 21.35
C ASN A 817 -18.11 -3.18 20.84
N ALA A 818 -16.92 -2.91 21.39
CA ALA A 818 -16.00 -1.91 20.86
C ALA A 818 -15.57 -2.26 19.42
N LEU A 819 -15.17 -3.51 19.16
CA LEU A 819 -14.83 -3.98 17.81
C LEU A 819 -15.98 -3.79 16.81
N ASN A 820 -17.20 -4.23 17.17
CA ASN A 820 -18.38 -4.03 16.31
C ASN A 820 -18.74 -2.55 16.12
N SER A 821 -18.55 -1.71 17.15
CA SER A 821 -18.79 -0.26 17.09
C SER A 821 -17.80 0.45 16.16
N MET A 822 -16.51 0.06 16.19
CA MET A 822 -15.50 0.59 15.28
C MET A 822 -15.71 0.09 13.85
N HIS A 823 -16.05 -1.19 13.65
CA HIS A 823 -16.45 -1.75 12.36
C HIS A 823 -17.63 -0.96 11.75
N GLN A 824 -18.70 -0.71 12.51
CA GLN A 824 -19.86 0.06 12.04
C GLN A 824 -19.49 1.51 11.67
N GLN A 825 -18.71 2.20 12.50
CA GLN A 825 -18.24 3.57 12.19
C GLN A 825 -17.35 3.59 10.93
N LEU A 826 -16.48 2.59 10.78
CA LEU A 826 -15.64 2.44 9.60
C LEU A 826 -16.47 2.15 8.34
N MET A 827 -17.51 1.31 8.40
CA MET A 827 -18.37 1.02 7.23
C MET A 827 -19.16 2.26 6.79
N VAL A 828 -19.62 3.08 7.74
CA VAL A 828 -20.29 4.36 7.43
C VAL A 828 -19.35 5.33 6.73
N LEU A 829 -18.09 5.46 7.19
CA LEU A 829 -17.10 6.32 6.53
C LEU A 829 -16.65 5.78 5.17
N ARG A 830 -16.54 4.46 4.99
CA ARG A 830 -16.20 3.80 3.71
C ARG A 830 -17.26 3.96 2.61
N GLY A 831 -18.47 4.40 2.97
CA GLY A 831 -19.58 4.63 2.05
C GLY A 831 -20.03 6.10 1.95
N CYS A 832 -19.37 7.02 2.64
CA CYS A 832 -19.83 8.40 2.79
C CYS A 832 -19.65 9.21 1.49
N LYS A 833 -20.61 10.10 1.18
CA LYS A 833 -20.52 10.99 0.02
C LYS A 833 -20.94 12.42 0.34
N GLY A 834 -20.06 13.36 0.02
CA GLY A 834 -20.23 14.77 0.29
C GLY A 834 -20.13 15.11 1.78
N HIS A 835 -19.90 16.40 2.03
CA HIS A 835 -19.59 16.94 3.35
C HIS A 835 -20.52 16.43 4.46
N LYS A 836 -21.84 16.36 4.20
CA LYS A 836 -22.85 15.98 5.18
C LYS A 836 -22.72 14.53 5.69
N GLN A 837 -22.33 13.58 4.84
CA GLN A 837 -22.19 12.18 5.21
C GLN A 837 -20.81 11.88 5.79
N CYS A 838 -19.76 12.53 5.25
CA CYS A 838 -18.38 12.30 5.68
C CYS A 838 -17.97 13.06 6.96
N ASN A 839 -18.85 13.92 7.51
CA ASN A 839 -18.58 14.73 8.70
C ASN A 839 -19.74 14.67 9.69
N LEU A 840 -20.03 13.46 10.19
CA LEU A 840 -21.12 13.22 11.14
C LEU A 840 -20.88 13.95 12.48
N GLU A 841 -21.58 15.06 12.68
CA GLU A 841 -21.52 15.83 13.93
C GLU A 841 -22.24 15.05 15.05
N ARG A 842 -21.46 14.38 15.93
CA ARG A 842 -21.95 13.71 17.13
C ARG A 842 -22.76 14.71 17.98
N GLY A 843 -24.09 14.58 17.94
CA GLY A 843 -25.04 15.51 18.58
C GLY A 843 -26.38 15.72 17.85
N GLY A 844 -26.47 15.38 16.56
CA GLY A 844 -27.73 15.39 15.81
C GLY A 844 -28.72 14.29 16.25
N LYS A 845 -30.03 14.57 16.24
CA LYS A 845 -31.11 13.61 16.61
C LYS A 845 -31.41 12.56 15.53
N GLU A 846 -30.39 11.91 14.95
CA GLU A 846 -30.56 10.90 13.91
C GLU A 846 -30.19 9.48 14.36
N LYS A 847 -30.88 9.00 15.41
CA LYS A 847 -30.95 7.55 15.71
C LYS A 847 -31.57 6.69 14.58
N LYS A 848 -32.01 7.31 13.47
CA LYS A 848 -32.64 6.64 12.32
C LYS A 848 -31.67 6.01 11.32
N HIS A 849 -30.43 6.48 11.15
CA HIS A 849 -29.50 5.82 10.21
C HIS A 849 -28.80 4.57 10.78
N PHE A 850 -28.92 4.32 12.09
CA PHE A 850 -28.44 3.10 12.76
C PHE A 850 -29.42 1.90 12.69
N SER A 851 -30.56 2.00 11.98
CA SER A 851 -31.44 0.84 11.73
C SER A 851 -30.98 -0.02 10.55
N ASP A 852 -30.52 0.60 9.47
CA ASP A 852 -30.51 -0.06 8.16
C ASP A 852 -29.30 -1.01 7.99
N TYR A 853 -28.28 -0.88 8.85
CA TYR A 853 -27.18 -1.84 8.99
C TYR A 853 -27.43 -2.92 10.07
N ARG A 854 -28.62 -2.99 10.67
CA ARG A 854 -28.99 -4.04 11.66
C ARG A 854 -29.28 -5.41 11.03
N GLY A 855 -28.94 -5.60 9.75
CA GLY A 855 -29.24 -6.81 8.97
C GLY A 855 -28.09 -7.82 8.83
N GLN A 856 -26.86 -7.48 9.22
CA GLN A 856 -25.72 -8.42 9.18
C GLN A 856 -24.87 -8.30 10.45
N ILE A 857 -25.04 -9.26 11.36
CA ILE A 857 -24.00 -9.63 12.32
C ILE A 857 -22.88 -10.29 11.49
N TRP A 858 -21.66 -9.80 11.58
CA TRP A 858 -20.52 -10.44 10.92
C TRP A 858 -20.09 -11.65 11.74
N GLU A 859 -20.57 -12.85 11.37
CA GLU A 859 -20.34 -14.08 12.13
C GLU A 859 -18.90 -14.64 12.00
N GLY A 860 -18.04 -13.99 11.21
CA GLY A 860 -16.61 -14.36 11.03
C GLY A 860 -15.71 -14.22 12.28
N TRP A 861 -16.27 -14.00 13.47
CA TRP A 861 -15.55 -13.91 14.75
C TRP A 861 -15.57 -15.24 15.54
N VAL A 862 -15.62 -16.38 14.83
CA VAL A 862 -15.70 -17.73 15.40
C VAL A 862 -14.44 -18.55 15.01
N GLY A 863 -13.43 -18.53 15.88
CA GLY A 863 -12.16 -19.27 15.76
C GLY A 863 -11.31 -19.23 17.03
#